data_AF-U6RV02-F1
#
_entry.id   AF-U6RV02-F1
#
_cell.length_a   1.000
_cell.length_b   1.000
_cell.length_c   1.000
_cell.angle_alpha   90.00
_cell.angle_beta   90.00
_cell.angle_gamma   90.00
#
_symmetry.space_group_name_H-M   'P 1'
#
loop_
_entity.id
_entity.type
_entity.pdbx_description
1 polymer ?
#
loop_
_entity_poly.entity_id
_entity_poly.type
_entity_poly.pdbx_seq_one_letter_code
_entity_poly.pdbx_strand_id
1 'polypeptide(L)'
;MLACILGCFFLNSFSQTTNYAINNDGTGFVQTSTIMNELNGLAEATVQIWIKPVEWVKGAQLYNQSNLVIELGENQSLIVKAGASSVTCTPEIALNIWSQLTMVYDNGAVKLYVNNEQKETTGTLPAILPDAVNTCYIGKNFKGQIDEIRVWRKALEQKDFFWNNTLNKFNPNYDTLVSYWKCDQEQCENLVDYQFAHHGIINNMQRVAVEDNAIMRYRVVTGYTNLMRFTDRGNINRDMFLMTNDLILLSAKVQQDGSLFPEYPDNSAVPVNVSYLAEFEGRKGVMDFHGIGSKMVAEDGRAPFDPTERFGCGTPNVATVSGWIYIDKWVEGAGIFSNYQDEDNCMVIKLGQEANKEIVVDFCGTIATLKNQVEVGKWHYLSVCFKPAEGEITGRRFNPVFISVDYVMHDKISSKTVELSGKDMTIKVVPVFANSTITLGDNLDGKLDEVMVWGSDRSGSAKNDAENGYQWNIGSWNNIFLNAYWKGDDPENVGKDSQSYIGMIEFIRNYYAGHRGMKIRMGIIYPDGEKWKWGVLNKEEYLDNMINDAKKLLTHCDGLDVDLEWMYSSSDWTIYNHVVKRLIDEVMAGHRDTKTFTCSLHKVSYGGFDKTMINDVDFFTFQLYGPNKETYYWDYYPEAYNWFTSYGFPKDKILMSYGVLLVNNGEEGYKDLFEKYGMNDSNFDPALNSWDCGGIVKYYNGVNQTKRKQEFIIEKDCRGTMYFDMGNDQPVRDYKSLIRAQNDILASNVDTLITKVDLGPVGIQNIEKNGKKEIFSFYLNPSGNQITLILSVEKDAGNAFCEICAIDGKVVMQERLNAVTNVIPLSLTKGTYLIQVCTNNGNYTKKLHIN
;
A
#
# COMPACT_ATOMS: atom_id res chain seq x y z
N MET A 1 8.12 29.99 12.61
CA MET A 1 8.06 31.33 11.99
C MET A 1 7.69 31.13 10.52
N LEU A 2 6.53 31.67 10.10
CA LEU A 2 5.87 31.60 8.78
C LEU A 2 5.80 30.23 8.07
N ALA A 3 4.76 29.45 8.38
CA ALA A 3 4.21 28.44 7.47
C ALA A 3 3.21 29.12 6.53
N CYS A 4 3.45 29.02 5.22
CA CYS A 4 2.56 29.52 4.18
C CYS A 4 1.21 28.78 4.21
N ILE A 5 0.18 29.50 4.65
CA ILE A 5 -1.23 29.18 4.39
C ILE A 5 -1.48 29.48 2.92
N LEU A 6 -1.70 28.46 2.10
CA LEU A 6 -2.25 28.59 0.74
C LEU A 6 -2.94 27.28 0.36
N GLY A 7 -4.25 27.37 0.14
CA GLY A 7 -5.05 26.32 -0.51
C GLY A 7 -6.10 25.65 0.38
N CYS A 8 -7.14 26.37 0.77
CA CYS A 8 -8.41 25.73 1.12
C CYS A 8 -9.00 25.07 -0.14
N PHE A 9 -8.60 23.83 -0.41
CA PHE A 9 -9.31 22.93 -1.30
C PHE A 9 -10.33 22.15 -0.46
N PHE A 10 -11.53 21.96 -1.01
CA PHE A 10 -12.54 21.09 -0.44
C PHE A 10 -11.91 19.73 -0.10
N LEU A 11 -11.71 19.47 1.19
CA LEU A 11 -11.32 18.15 1.67
C LEU A 11 -12.54 17.26 1.44
N ASN A 12 -12.53 16.48 0.37
CA ASN A 12 -13.53 15.42 0.21
C ASN A 12 -13.37 14.46 1.41
N SER A 13 -14.44 14.26 2.17
CA SER A 13 -14.52 13.31 3.29
C SER A 13 -14.44 11.84 2.83
N PHE A 14 -14.40 11.59 1.52
CA PHE A 14 -14.43 10.27 0.90
C PHE A 14 -13.07 9.83 0.36
N SER A 15 -12.85 8.51 0.33
CA SER A 15 -11.63 7.91 -0.22
C SER A 15 -11.64 7.84 -1.75
N GLN A 16 -11.44 8.97 -2.42
CA GLN A 16 -11.32 9.05 -3.88
C GLN A 16 -10.54 10.29 -4.30
N THR A 17 -9.82 10.21 -5.42
CA THR A 17 -9.46 11.43 -6.16
C THR A 17 -10.69 12.03 -6.82
N THR A 18 -10.61 13.33 -7.12
CA THR A 18 -11.66 13.99 -7.91
C THR A 18 -11.36 13.79 -9.40
N ASN A 19 -12.38 13.38 -10.17
CA ASN A 19 -12.28 13.37 -11.62
C ASN A 19 -12.30 14.83 -12.12
N TYR A 20 -11.28 15.26 -12.87
CA TYR A 20 -11.24 16.58 -13.50
C TYR A 20 -11.23 16.49 -15.02
N ALA A 21 -12.03 17.33 -15.67
CA ALA A 21 -11.97 17.55 -17.11
C ALA A 21 -11.28 18.89 -17.43
N ILE A 22 -10.80 19.02 -18.67
CA ILE A 22 -10.36 20.30 -19.23
C ILE A 22 -11.56 21.00 -19.88
N ASN A 23 -11.90 22.19 -19.39
CA ASN A 23 -12.96 23.04 -19.91
C ASN A 23 -12.39 24.10 -20.87
N ASN A 24 -12.97 24.17 -22.06
CA ASN A 24 -12.60 25.12 -23.11
C ASN A 24 -13.80 25.97 -23.54
N ASP A 25 -13.61 27.28 -23.61
CA ASP A 25 -14.61 28.24 -24.06
C ASP A 25 -14.68 28.41 -25.59
N GLY A 26 -13.81 27.68 -26.32
CA GLY A 26 -13.66 27.74 -27.76
C GLY A 26 -12.40 28.49 -28.22
N THR A 27 -11.63 29.09 -27.30
CA THR A 27 -10.42 29.88 -27.63
C THR A 27 -9.12 29.18 -27.25
N GLY A 28 -9.19 28.16 -26.41
CA GLY A 28 -8.03 27.45 -25.89
C GLY A 28 -7.66 26.18 -26.65
N PHE A 29 -6.56 25.56 -26.21
CA PHE A 29 -6.07 24.25 -26.66
C PHE A 29 -4.99 23.73 -25.70
N VAL A 30 -4.80 22.41 -25.65
CA VAL A 30 -3.58 21.82 -25.09
C VAL A 30 -2.64 21.55 -26.25
N GLN A 31 -1.37 21.87 -26.09
CA GLN A 31 -0.30 21.51 -27.03
C GLN A 31 0.68 20.57 -26.35
N THR A 32 0.96 19.39 -26.91
CA THR A 32 1.98 18.50 -26.34
C THR A 32 3.35 19.14 -26.44
N SER A 33 4.21 18.84 -25.46
CA SER A 33 5.55 19.42 -25.39
C SER A 33 6.51 18.82 -26.44
N THR A 34 6.15 17.67 -27.00
CA THR A 34 6.91 16.94 -28.03
C THR A 34 6.00 16.49 -29.18
N ILE A 35 6.63 16.21 -30.34
CA ILE A 35 5.98 15.52 -31.45
C ILE A 35 5.85 14.04 -31.06
N MET A 36 4.64 13.50 -31.13
CA MET A 36 4.36 12.07 -30.94
C MET A 36 4.66 11.33 -32.24
N ASN A 37 5.80 10.64 -32.31
CA ASN A 37 6.26 9.92 -33.50
C ASN A 37 5.87 8.43 -33.47
N GLU A 38 5.30 7.96 -32.37
CA GLU A 38 5.00 6.56 -32.08
C GLU A 38 3.94 5.98 -33.02
N LEU A 39 3.18 6.84 -33.72
CA LEU A 39 2.19 6.45 -34.73
C LEU A 39 2.72 6.50 -36.17
N ASN A 40 3.94 7.01 -36.40
CA ASN A 40 4.49 7.22 -37.74
C ASN A 40 4.68 5.89 -38.47
N GLY A 41 4.16 5.80 -39.70
CA GLY A 41 4.30 4.61 -40.55
C GLY A 41 3.53 3.38 -40.05
N LEU A 42 2.69 3.51 -39.01
CA LEU A 42 1.89 2.41 -38.51
C LEU A 42 0.60 2.20 -39.30
N ALA A 43 0.19 0.95 -39.42
CA ALA A 43 -1.09 0.54 -39.99
C ALA A 43 -2.20 0.45 -38.94
N GLU A 44 -1.90 0.70 -37.66
CA GLU A 44 -2.84 0.51 -36.56
C GLU A 44 -2.77 1.65 -35.55
N ALA A 45 -3.93 2.08 -35.06
CA ALA A 45 -4.03 3.04 -33.96
C ALA A 45 -5.41 2.97 -33.29
N THR A 46 -5.48 3.36 -32.02
CA THR A 46 -6.74 3.62 -31.33
C THR A 46 -6.68 4.93 -30.57
N VAL A 47 -7.72 5.76 -30.65
CA VAL A 47 -7.86 6.97 -29.84
C VAL A 47 -9.18 6.90 -29.07
N GLN A 48 -9.12 7.06 -27.75
CA GLN A 48 -10.28 7.21 -26.87
C GLN A 48 -10.29 8.61 -26.25
N ILE A 49 -11.47 9.23 -26.18
CA ILE A 49 -11.64 10.57 -25.60
C ILE A 49 -13.08 10.75 -25.09
N TRP A 50 -13.25 11.33 -23.91
CA TRP A 50 -14.54 11.82 -23.45
C TRP A 50 -14.72 13.28 -23.83
N ILE A 51 -15.89 13.61 -24.37
CA ILE A 51 -16.26 14.99 -24.70
C ILE A 51 -17.64 15.35 -24.16
N LYS A 52 -17.82 16.63 -23.82
CA LYS A 52 -19.12 17.24 -23.53
C LYS A 52 -19.18 18.57 -24.27
N PRO A 53 -19.61 18.58 -25.54
CA PRO A 53 -19.70 19.81 -26.32
C PRO A 53 -20.80 20.71 -25.74
N VAL A 54 -20.48 21.97 -25.47
CA VAL A 54 -21.49 22.99 -25.12
C VAL A 54 -22.03 23.66 -26.38
N GLU A 55 -21.19 23.76 -27.41
CA GLU A 55 -21.55 24.26 -28.73
C GLU A 55 -20.86 23.41 -29.81
N TRP A 56 -21.56 23.15 -30.91
CA TRP A 56 -20.98 22.42 -32.03
C TRP A 56 -20.24 23.36 -32.99
N VAL A 57 -18.92 23.46 -32.81
CA VAL A 57 -18.08 24.33 -33.64
C VAL A 57 -17.46 23.53 -34.78
N LYS A 58 -17.90 23.78 -36.03
CA LYS A 58 -17.31 23.18 -37.23
C LYS A 58 -15.81 23.46 -37.28
N GLY A 59 -15.01 22.43 -37.52
CA GLY A 59 -13.56 22.48 -37.59
C GLY A 59 -12.87 22.47 -36.22
N ALA A 60 -13.61 22.33 -35.12
CA ALA A 60 -13.01 22.10 -33.81
C ALA A 60 -12.24 20.78 -33.80
N GLN A 61 -11.01 20.80 -33.32
CA GLN A 61 -10.10 19.66 -33.32
C GLN A 61 -10.10 19.04 -31.93
N LEU A 62 -10.66 17.83 -31.83
CA LEU A 62 -10.65 17.08 -30.56
C LEU A 62 -9.24 16.53 -30.28
N TYR A 63 -8.61 15.97 -31.31
CA TYR A 63 -7.25 15.45 -31.31
C TYR A 63 -6.60 15.73 -32.66
N ASN A 64 -5.38 16.27 -32.68
CA ASN A 64 -4.67 16.58 -33.92
C ASN A 64 -3.17 16.37 -33.75
N GLN A 65 -2.68 15.21 -34.20
CA GLN A 65 -1.24 14.87 -34.27
C GLN A 65 -0.64 15.13 -35.65
N SER A 66 -1.29 15.95 -36.49
CA SER A 66 -0.99 16.24 -37.91
C SER A 66 -1.09 15.05 -38.88
N ASN A 67 -0.66 13.85 -38.48
CA ASN A 67 -0.81 12.63 -39.27
C ASN A 67 -2.13 11.90 -39.03
N LEU A 68 -2.76 12.14 -37.87
CA LEU A 68 -4.07 11.66 -37.51
C LEU A 68 -4.83 12.77 -36.79
N VAL A 69 -6.02 13.10 -37.30
CA VAL A 69 -6.85 14.21 -36.79
C VAL A 69 -8.27 13.73 -36.58
N ILE A 70 -8.89 14.08 -35.46
CA ILE A 70 -10.31 13.93 -35.17
C ILE A 70 -10.89 15.34 -34.99
N GLU A 71 -11.80 15.74 -35.86
CA GLU A 71 -12.43 17.07 -35.84
C GLU A 71 -13.97 16.99 -35.98
N LEU A 72 -14.64 18.06 -35.54
CA LEU A 72 -16.08 18.23 -35.71
C LEU A 72 -16.39 18.77 -37.11
N GLY A 73 -17.24 18.09 -37.85
CA GLY A 73 -17.70 18.45 -39.19
C GLY A 73 -19.06 19.16 -39.21
N GLU A 74 -19.61 19.32 -40.41
CA GLU A 74 -20.97 19.83 -40.61
C GLU A 74 -22.02 18.83 -40.12
N ASN A 75 -23.24 19.30 -39.84
CA ASN A 75 -24.37 18.44 -39.46
C ASN A 75 -24.06 17.46 -38.31
N GLN A 76 -23.29 17.90 -37.32
CA GLN A 76 -22.87 17.08 -36.18
C GLN A 76 -22.09 15.81 -36.55
N SER A 77 -21.34 15.85 -37.66
CA SER A 77 -20.46 14.75 -38.07
C SER A 77 -19.10 14.78 -37.36
N LEU A 78 -18.52 13.60 -37.08
CA LEU A 78 -17.11 13.45 -36.76
C LEU A 78 -16.34 13.19 -38.06
N ILE A 79 -15.22 13.87 -38.23
CA ILE A 79 -14.31 13.66 -39.36
C ILE A 79 -12.96 13.20 -38.83
N VAL A 80 -12.50 12.04 -39.29
CA VAL A 80 -11.15 11.54 -39.04
C VAL A 80 -10.32 11.76 -40.29
N LYS A 81 -9.14 12.38 -40.18
CA LYS A 81 -8.26 12.67 -41.33
C LYS A 81 -6.87 12.09 -41.13
N ALA A 82 -6.26 11.69 -42.24
CA ALA A 82 -4.84 11.38 -42.36
C ALA A 82 -4.36 11.82 -43.75
N GLY A 83 -3.46 12.81 -43.80
CA GLY A 83 -3.06 13.45 -45.05
C GLY A 83 -4.25 14.12 -45.76
N ALA A 84 -4.43 13.80 -47.04
CA ALA A 84 -5.54 14.33 -47.86
C ALA A 84 -6.83 13.50 -47.75
N SER A 85 -6.80 12.34 -47.09
CA SER A 85 -7.94 11.42 -46.97
C SER A 85 -8.73 11.68 -45.69
N SER A 86 -10.02 11.38 -45.74
CA SER A 86 -10.92 11.54 -44.59
C SER A 86 -11.97 10.44 -44.51
N VAL A 87 -12.38 10.13 -43.28
CA VAL A 87 -13.53 9.30 -42.95
C VAL A 87 -14.54 10.15 -42.19
N THR A 88 -15.81 10.06 -42.55
CA THR A 88 -16.90 10.80 -41.92
C THR A 88 -17.87 9.85 -41.22
N CYS A 89 -18.37 10.26 -40.07
CA CYS A 89 -19.41 9.58 -39.28
C CYS A 89 -20.42 10.61 -38.77
N THR A 90 -21.71 10.30 -38.73
CA THR A 90 -22.76 11.17 -38.15
C THR A 90 -23.37 10.52 -36.90
N PRO A 91 -22.69 10.60 -35.74
CA PRO A 91 -23.09 9.86 -34.55
C PRO A 91 -24.21 10.49 -33.71
N GLU A 92 -24.69 11.68 -34.06
CA GLU A 92 -25.68 12.47 -33.29
C GLU A 92 -25.28 12.70 -31.82
N ILE A 93 -24.15 13.38 -31.59
CA ILE A 93 -23.68 13.71 -30.24
C ILE A 93 -24.45 14.91 -29.69
N ALA A 94 -25.18 14.69 -28.60
CA ALA A 94 -25.95 15.73 -27.93
C ALA A 94 -25.05 16.77 -27.24
N LEU A 95 -25.49 18.03 -27.26
CA LEU A 95 -24.84 19.11 -26.51
C LEU A 95 -25.11 18.97 -25.01
N ASN A 96 -24.15 19.41 -24.20
CA ASN A 96 -24.17 19.39 -22.74
C ASN A 96 -24.32 18.00 -22.11
N ILE A 97 -24.06 16.93 -22.88
CA ILE A 97 -24.07 15.55 -22.41
C ILE A 97 -22.70 14.93 -22.68
N TRP A 98 -22.14 14.23 -21.70
CA TRP A 98 -20.92 13.48 -21.85
C TRP A 98 -21.09 12.34 -22.87
N SER A 99 -20.17 12.25 -23.82
CA SER A 99 -20.09 11.16 -24.79
C SER A 99 -18.66 10.65 -24.87
N GLN A 100 -18.49 9.33 -24.78
CA GLN A 100 -17.20 8.68 -25.02
C GLN A 100 -17.05 8.38 -26.50
N LEU A 101 -15.94 8.77 -27.09
CA LEU A 101 -15.59 8.46 -28.47
C LEU A 101 -14.43 7.47 -28.49
N THR A 102 -14.56 6.40 -29.28
CA THR A 102 -13.45 5.50 -29.61
C THR A 102 -13.28 5.43 -31.11
N MET A 103 -12.09 5.74 -31.60
CA MET A 103 -11.69 5.61 -33.01
C MET A 103 -10.65 4.51 -33.11
N VAL A 104 -10.93 3.49 -33.93
CA VAL A 104 -10.00 2.41 -34.25
C VAL A 104 -9.63 2.52 -35.72
N TYR A 105 -8.33 2.64 -35.98
CA TYR A 105 -7.74 2.64 -37.30
C TYR A 105 -6.98 1.31 -37.50
N ASP A 106 -7.30 0.62 -38.59
CA ASP A 106 -6.72 -0.68 -38.96
C ASP A 106 -6.58 -0.77 -40.48
N ASN A 107 -5.34 -0.64 -40.97
CA ASN A 107 -4.92 -0.75 -42.36
C ASN A 107 -5.78 0.09 -43.33
N GLY A 108 -6.03 1.36 -42.99
CA GLY A 108 -6.84 2.29 -43.79
C GLY A 108 -8.34 2.28 -43.47
N ALA A 109 -8.85 1.24 -42.82
CA ALA A 109 -10.22 1.21 -42.31
C ALA A 109 -10.31 1.97 -40.99
N VAL A 110 -11.42 2.69 -40.79
CA VAL A 110 -11.72 3.39 -39.54
C VAL A 110 -13.08 2.96 -39.01
N LYS A 111 -13.08 2.45 -37.78
CA LYS A 111 -14.30 2.18 -37.00
C LYS A 111 -14.43 3.26 -35.94
N LEU A 112 -15.63 3.82 -35.81
CA LEU A 112 -15.95 4.81 -34.80
C LEU A 112 -17.04 4.27 -33.88
N TYR A 113 -16.87 4.51 -32.59
CA TYR A 113 -17.82 4.14 -31.55
C TYR A 113 -18.16 5.37 -30.72
N VAL A 114 -19.44 5.51 -30.37
CA VAL A 114 -19.92 6.49 -29.41
C VAL A 114 -20.62 5.78 -28.27
N ASN A 115 -20.17 6.00 -27.04
CA ASN A 115 -20.63 5.29 -25.85
C ASN A 115 -20.59 3.76 -26.05
N ASN A 116 -19.48 3.27 -26.59
CA ASN A 116 -19.24 1.87 -26.93
C ASN A 116 -20.20 1.26 -27.98
N GLU A 117 -20.96 2.07 -28.73
CA GLU A 117 -21.77 1.61 -29.86
C GLU A 117 -21.11 1.98 -31.19
N GLN A 118 -20.88 0.99 -32.06
CA GLN A 118 -20.30 1.23 -33.38
C GLN A 118 -21.25 2.08 -34.23
N LYS A 119 -20.70 3.06 -34.94
CA LYS A 119 -21.42 3.92 -35.87
C LYS A 119 -20.92 3.71 -37.30
N GLU A 120 -21.81 3.94 -38.26
CA GLU A 120 -21.48 3.82 -39.68
C GLU A 120 -20.50 4.90 -40.11
N THR A 121 -19.49 4.51 -40.87
CA THR A 121 -18.44 5.40 -41.38
C THR A 121 -18.42 5.38 -42.91
N THR A 122 -18.05 6.50 -43.52
CA THR A 122 -17.91 6.63 -44.98
C THR A 122 -16.55 7.23 -45.32
N GLY A 123 -15.85 6.60 -46.26
CA GLY A 123 -14.48 6.97 -46.67
C GLY A 123 -13.45 5.98 -46.15
N THR A 124 -12.18 6.23 -46.49
CA THR A 124 -11.03 5.45 -45.99
C THR A 124 -9.85 6.38 -45.75
N LEU A 125 -8.92 5.94 -44.91
CA LEU A 125 -7.61 6.57 -44.72
C LEU A 125 -6.54 5.81 -45.51
N PRO A 126 -5.32 6.36 -45.65
CA PRO A 126 -4.20 5.60 -46.21
C PRO A 126 -3.92 4.35 -45.37
N ALA A 127 -3.34 3.30 -45.96
CA ALA A 127 -3.04 2.04 -45.30
C ALA A 127 -2.00 2.15 -44.16
N ILE A 128 -1.15 3.19 -44.22
CA ILE A 128 -0.21 3.56 -43.17
C ILE A 128 -0.35 5.05 -42.85
N LEU A 129 -0.19 5.41 -41.58
CA LEU A 129 -0.20 6.81 -41.17
C LEU A 129 1.07 7.52 -41.65
N PRO A 130 0.96 8.77 -42.17
CA PRO A 130 2.14 9.56 -42.50
C PRO A 130 2.92 9.96 -41.25
N ASP A 131 4.12 10.52 -41.44
CA ASP A 131 4.91 11.05 -40.32
C ASP A 131 4.24 12.28 -39.72
N ALA A 132 4.18 12.34 -38.40
CA ALA A 132 3.80 13.54 -37.68
C ALA A 132 4.87 14.62 -37.87
N VAL A 133 4.44 15.83 -38.21
CA VAL A 133 5.33 16.98 -38.45
C VAL A 133 5.14 18.10 -37.43
N ASN A 134 4.12 18.01 -36.59
CA ASN A 134 3.81 18.97 -35.53
C ASN A 134 3.51 18.27 -34.20
N THR A 135 3.59 19.04 -33.11
CA THR A 135 3.09 18.62 -31.79
C THR A 135 1.58 18.40 -31.83
N CYS A 136 1.07 17.55 -30.94
CA CYS A 136 -0.35 17.28 -30.82
C CYS A 136 -1.10 18.51 -30.31
N TYR A 137 -2.28 18.76 -30.86
CA TYR A 137 -3.27 19.66 -30.27
C TYR A 137 -4.48 18.89 -29.77
N ILE A 138 -4.91 19.19 -28.55
CA ILE A 138 -6.14 18.64 -27.96
C ILE A 138 -7.11 19.80 -27.71
N GLY A 139 -8.35 19.64 -28.18
CA GLY A 139 -9.44 20.58 -27.96
C GLY A 139 -9.31 21.93 -28.67
N LYS A 140 -8.51 22.07 -29.73
CA LYS A 140 -8.34 23.36 -30.43
C LYS A 140 -9.65 23.81 -31.08
N ASN A 141 -10.10 25.03 -30.76
CA ASN A 141 -11.40 25.59 -31.15
C ASN A 141 -12.62 24.81 -30.63
N PHE A 142 -12.42 23.82 -29.76
CA PHE A 142 -13.52 23.07 -29.15
C PHE A 142 -14.16 23.87 -28.02
N LYS A 143 -15.49 23.91 -27.98
CA LYS A 143 -16.24 24.60 -26.92
C LYS A 143 -17.01 23.58 -26.09
N GLY A 144 -16.49 23.26 -24.92
CA GLY A 144 -16.99 22.19 -24.06
C GLY A 144 -15.91 21.63 -23.14
N GLN A 145 -16.16 20.45 -22.61
CA GLN A 145 -15.24 19.75 -21.71
C GLN A 145 -14.65 18.50 -22.39
N ILE A 146 -13.38 18.21 -22.10
CA ILE A 146 -12.65 17.04 -22.58
C ILE A 146 -12.02 16.32 -21.39
N ASP A 147 -12.12 14.98 -21.40
CA ASP A 147 -11.60 14.14 -20.33
C ASP A 147 -11.05 12.80 -20.88
N GLU A 148 -10.24 12.10 -20.07
CA GLU A 148 -9.81 10.71 -20.27
C GLU A 148 -9.34 10.39 -21.70
N ILE A 149 -8.30 11.10 -22.17
CA ILE A 149 -7.76 10.97 -23.53
C ILE A 149 -6.67 9.88 -23.54
N ARG A 150 -6.78 8.92 -24.44
CA ARG A 150 -5.83 7.81 -24.57
C ARG A 150 -5.52 7.51 -26.02
N VAL A 151 -4.25 7.20 -26.30
CA VAL A 151 -3.77 6.90 -27.65
C VAL A 151 -2.98 5.59 -27.59
N TRP A 152 -3.32 4.64 -28.45
CA TRP A 152 -2.57 3.39 -28.63
C TRP A 152 -2.06 3.27 -30.06
N ARG A 153 -0.89 2.64 -30.18
CA ARG A 153 -0.28 2.21 -31.46
C ARG A 153 -0.76 0.83 -31.91
N LYS A 154 -1.99 0.47 -31.55
CA LYS A 154 -2.63 -0.82 -31.82
C LYS A 154 -4.10 -0.61 -32.14
N ALA A 155 -4.64 -1.42 -33.05
CA ALA A 155 -6.08 -1.51 -33.28
C ALA A 155 -6.70 -2.34 -32.15
N LEU A 156 -7.38 -1.68 -31.20
CA LEU A 156 -8.01 -2.38 -30.08
C LEU A 156 -9.30 -3.06 -30.53
N GLU A 157 -9.57 -4.23 -29.95
CA GLU A 157 -10.88 -4.86 -30.05
C GLU A 157 -11.86 -4.19 -29.08
N GLN A 158 -13.16 -4.22 -29.40
CA GLN A 158 -14.18 -3.54 -28.60
C GLN A 158 -14.22 -4.00 -27.14
N LYS A 159 -13.95 -5.28 -26.86
CA LYS A 159 -13.85 -5.82 -25.49
C LYS A 159 -12.69 -5.23 -24.68
N ASP A 160 -11.71 -4.62 -25.35
CA ASP A 160 -10.54 -3.99 -24.74
C ASP A 160 -10.73 -2.46 -24.63
N PHE A 161 -11.93 -1.93 -24.89
CA PHE A 161 -12.24 -0.52 -24.71
C PHE A 161 -12.47 -0.21 -23.22
N PHE A 162 -11.62 0.63 -22.64
CA PHE A 162 -11.76 1.07 -21.24
C PHE A 162 -12.67 2.31 -21.13
N TRP A 163 -13.77 2.35 -21.87
CA TRP A 163 -14.52 3.58 -22.11
C TRP A 163 -15.21 4.15 -20.85
N ASN A 164 -15.52 3.34 -19.84
CA ASN A 164 -16.16 3.75 -18.58
C ASN A 164 -15.32 3.44 -17.33
N ASN A 165 -14.01 3.22 -17.49
CA ASN A 165 -13.07 2.97 -16.40
C ASN A 165 -11.72 3.64 -16.70
N THR A 166 -10.89 3.89 -15.68
CA THR A 166 -9.51 4.36 -15.89
C THR A 166 -8.55 3.21 -16.17
N LEU A 167 -7.37 3.53 -16.71
CA LEU A 167 -6.35 2.50 -16.97
C LEU A 167 -5.44 2.30 -15.76
N ASN A 168 -5.09 1.04 -15.52
CA ASN A 168 -4.00 0.66 -14.64
C ASN A 168 -2.87 -0.02 -15.46
N LYS A 169 -1.66 -0.10 -14.89
CA LYS A 169 -0.48 -0.67 -15.55
C LYS A 169 -0.58 -2.16 -15.93
N PHE A 170 -1.57 -2.88 -15.41
CA PHE A 170 -1.80 -4.30 -15.69
C PHE A 170 -2.75 -4.55 -16.86
N ASN A 171 -3.20 -3.48 -17.52
CA ASN A 171 -3.95 -3.57 -18.76
C ASN A 171 -3.18 -4.40 -19.80
N PRO A 172 -3.80 -5.40 -20.47
CA PRO A 172 -3.12 -6.24 -21.46
C PRO A 172 -2.52 -5.48 -22.66
N ASN A 173 -3.02 -4.29 -22.94
CA ASN A 173 -2.58 -3.41 -24.02
C ASN A 173 -1.79 -2.20 -23.49
N TYR A 174 -1.28 -2.24 -22.26
CA TYR A 174 -0.50 -1.13 -21.68
C TYR A 174 0.79 -0.85 -22.46
N ASP A 175 1.49 -1.89 -22.92
CA ASP A 175 2.75 -1.76 -23.70
C ASP A 175 2.56 -1.13 -25.10
N THR A 176 1.31 -1.00 -25.56
CA THR A 176 0.95 -0.32 -26.81
C THR A 176 0.30 1.04 -26.57
N LEU A 177 0.15 1.47 -25.31
CA LEU A 177 -0.30 2.82 -24.96
C LEU A 177 0.82 3.82 -25.26
N VAL A 178 0.53 4.80 -26.10
CA VAL A 178 1.44 5.89 -26.48
C VAL A 178 1.34 7.04 -25.47
N SER A 179 0.11 7.40 -25.09
CA SER A 179 -0.13 8.46 -24.12
C SER A 179 -1.47 8.27 -23.41
N TYR A 180 -1.54 8.77 -22.18
CA TYR A 180 -2.77 8.77 -21.39
C TYR A 180 -2.87 10.04 -20.54
N TRP A 181 -3.83 10.90 -20.88
CA TRP A 181 -4.15 12.11 -20.13
C TRP A 181 -5.48 11.96 -19.41
N LYS A 182 -5.42 11.73 -18.09
CA LYS A 182 -6.59 11.66 -17.19
C LYS A 182 -7.22 13.01 -16.86
N CYS A 183 -6.51 14.12 -17.12
CA CYS A 183 -6.91 15.47 -16.71
C CYS A 183 -6.98 15.74 -15.18
N ASP A 184 -6.94 14.71 -14.34
CA ASP A 184 -7.04 14.74 -12.87
C ASP A 184 -6.00 15.55 -12.09
N GLN A 185 -4.81 15.82 -12.64
CA GLN A 185 -3.70 16.43 -11.89
C GLN A 185 -3.87 17.94 -11.70
N GLU A 186 -4.79 18.36 -10.84
CA GLU A 186 -5.15 19.76 -10.54
C GLU A 186 -4.01 20.57 -9.92
N GLN A 187 -3.07 19.89 -9.26
CA GLN A 187 -1.88 20.50 -8.66
C GLN A 187 -0.74 20.71 -9.65
N CYS A 188 -0.85 20.19 -10.88
CA CYS A 188 0.12 20.40 -11.94
C CYS A 188 -0.43 21.38 -12.98
N GLU A 189 0.32 22.44 -13.29
CA GLU A 189 -0.08 23.42 -14.31
C GLU A 189 -0.27 22.81 -15.71
N ASN A 190 0.45 21.72 -16.00
CA ASN A 190 0.46 21.04 -17.29
C ASN A 190 -0.52 19.86 -17.30
N LEU A 191 -1.04 19.51 -18.46
CA LEU A 191 -1.79 18.28 -18.68
C LEU A 191 -0.83 17.09 -18.62
N VAL A 192 -0.98 16.24 -17.60
CA VAL A 192 -0.04 15.16 -17.35
C VAL A 192 -0.37 13.94 -18.21
N ASP A 193 0.62 13.51 -19.01
CA ASP A 193 0.65 12.18 -19.63
C ASP A 193 1.17 11.16 -18.61
N TYR A 194 0.42 10.09 -18.38
CA TYR A 194 0.76 9.00 -17.47
C TYR A 194 1.78 8.02 -18.08
N GLN A 195 2.11 8.13 -19.36
CA GLN A 195 3.33 7.55 -19.95
C GLN A 195 4.56 8.45 -19.77
N PHE A 196 4.38 9.66 -19.21
CA PHE A 196 5.42 10.65 -18.98
C PHE A 196 6.20 11.09 -20.23
N ALA A 197 5.67 10.85 -21.44
CA ALA A 197 6.38 11.12 -22.70
C ALA A 197 5.88 12.40 -23.40
N HIS A 198 4.59 12.70 -23.26
CA HIS A 198 3.90 13.74 -24.04
C HIS A 198 3.03 14.63 -23.16
N HIS A 199 3.61 15.25 -22.13
CA HIS A 199 2.89 16.24 -21.32
C HIS A 199 2.37 17.40 -22.16
N GLY A 200 1.23 17.96 -21.77
CA GLY A 200 0.53 19.02 -22.50
C GLY A 200 0.60 20.38 -21.82
N ILE A 201 0.89 21.42 -22.58
CA ILE A 201 0.83 22.82 -22.15
C ILE A 201 -0.60 23.31 -22.34
N ILE A 202 -1.27 23.66 -21.25
CA ILE A 202 -2.65 24.16 -21.25
C ILE A 202 -2.65 25.64 -21.63
N ASN A 203 -3.29 26.00 -22.75
CA ASN A 203 -3.46 27.40 -23.19
C ASN A 203 -4.94 27.79 -23.15
N ASN A 204 -5.28 28.83 -22.37
CA ASN A 204 -6.63 29.38 -22.24
C ASN A 204 -7.73 28.33 -21.96
N MET A 205 -7.42 27.33 -21.12
CA MET A 205 -8.39 26.36 -20.62
C MET A 205 -8.17 26.16 -19.13
N GLN A 206 -9.15 25.58 -18.45
CA GLN A 206 -9.12 25.37 -17.00
C GLN A 206 -9.59 23.97 -16.67
N ARG A 207 -9.07 23.38 -15.60
CA ARG A 207 -9.63 22.15 -15.05
C ARG A 207 -10.92 22.45 -14.29
N VAL A 208 -11.90 21.56 -14.43
CA VAL A 208 -13.17 21.61 -13.70
C VAL A 208 -13.50 20.22 -13.20
N ALA A 209 -14.02 20.12 -11.97
CA ALA A 209 -14.46 18.84 -11.42
C ALA A 209 -15.62 18.28 -12.25
N VAL A 210 -15.59 16.98 -12.52
CA VAL A 210 -16.64 16.26 -13.24
C VAL A 210 -17.62 15.69 -12.24
N GLU A 211 -18.77 16.34 -12.09
CA GLU A 211 -19.81 15.93 -11.15
C GLU A 211 -21.02 15.28 -11.84
N ASP A 212 -21.12 15.40 -13.17
CA ASP A 212 -22.31 15.04 -13.95
C ASP A 212 -22.07 13.97 -15.02
N ASN A 213 -20.98 13.21 -14.92
CA ASN A 213 -20.75 12.01 -15.73
C ASN A 213 -21.06 10.73 -14.92
N ALA A 214 -22.31 10.30 -14.94
CA ALA A 214 -22.73 9.08 -14.22
C ALA A 214 -22.09 7.79 -14.77
N ILE A 215 -21.59 7.80 -16.01
CA ILE A 215 -20.97 6.64 -16.65
C ILE A 215 -19.50 6.51 -16.20
N MET A 216 -18.76 7.62 -16.19
CA MET A 216 -17.35 7.69 -15.77
C MET A 216 -17.24 8.31 -14.37
N ARG A 217 -17.70 7.55 -13.37
CA ARG A 217 -17.68 7.95 -11.96
C ARG A 217 -16.61 7.17 -11.20
N TYR A 218 -15.77 7.86 -10.43
CA TYR A 218 -14.84 7.20 -9.53
C TYR A 218 -15.60 6.59 -8.34
N ARG A 219 -15.25 5.36 -7.98
CA ARG A 219 -15.99 4.54 -7.01
C ARG A 219 -15.09 4.08 -5.87
N VAL A 220 -15.70 3.85 -4.71
CA VAL A 220 -14.96 3.40 -3.53
C VAL A 220 -14.62 1.92 -3.73
N VAL A 221 -13.36 1.58 -3.49
CA VAL A 221 -12.85 0.22 -3.47
C VAL A 221 -12.32 -0.03 -2.07
N THR A 222 -13.12 -0.73 -1.28
CA THR A 222 -12.77 -1.05 0.10
C THR A 222 -12.08 -2.40 0.19
N GLY A 223 -10.85 -2.43 0.70
CA GLY A 223 -10.13 -3.64 1.06
C GLY A 223 -10.16 -3.86 2.56
N TYR A 224 -10.19 -5.13 2.95
CA TYR A 224 -10.17 -5.53 4.34
C TYR A 224 -8.89 -6.30 4.71
N THR A 225 -8.26 -5.92 5.81
CA THR A 225 -7.23 -6.71 6.51
C THR A 225 -7.24 -6.37 8.01
N ASN A 226 -6.38 -7.00 8.79
CA ASN A 226 -6.06 -6.56 10.14
C ASN A 226 -4.53 -6.51 10.32
N LEU A 227 -4.06 -5.90 11.39
CA LEU A 227 -2.63 -5.68 11.63
C LEU A 227 -1.85 -6.99 11.77
N MET A 228 -2.44 -8.01 12.39
CA MET A 228 -1.85 -9.35 12.45
C MET A 228 -1.73 -9.96 11.04
N ARG A 229 -2.79 -9.91 10.23
CA ARG A 229 -2.84 -10.48 8.88
C ARG A 229 -1.96 -9.76 7.88
N PHE A 230 -1.80 -8.45 8.07
CA PHE A 230 -0.81 -7.67 7.36
C PHE A 230 0.62 -8.13 7.64
N THR A 231 0.89 -8.67 8.84
CA THR A 231 2.23 -9.11 9.22
C THR A 231 2.56 -10.51 8.71
N ASP A 232 1.62 -11.47 8.78
CA ASP A 232 1.85 -12.88 8.40
C ASP A 232 1.53 -13.21 6.93
N ARG A 233 0.92 -12.32 6.13
CA ARG A 233 0.54 -12.59 4.73
C ARG A 233 1.30 -11.72 3.72
N GLY A 234 2.43 -12.23 3.23
CA GLY A 234 3.28 -11.53 2.26
C GLY A 234 2.67 -11.27 0.86
N ASN A 235 1.46 -11.78 0.57
CA ASN A 235 0.75 -11.48 -0.69
C ASN A 235 0.13 -10.07 -0.69
N ILE A 236 -0.04 -9.45 0.48
CA ILE A 236 -0.54 -8.07 0.61
C ILE A 236 0.61 -7.12 0.23
N ASN A 237 0.74 -6.81 -1.06
CA ASN A 237 1.83 -5.99 -1.56
C ASN A 237 1.37 -4.58 -1.95
N ARG A 238 2.33 -3.76 -2.39
CA ARG A 238 2.07 -2.37 -2.81
C ARG A 238 1.03 -2.24 -3.90
N ASP A 239 1.06 -3.11 -4.90
CA ASP A 239 0.11 -3.02 -6.00
C ASP A 239 -1.32 -3.29 -5.53
N MET A 240 -1.51 -4.13 -4.50
CA MET A 240 -2.82 -4.37 -3.90
C MET A 240 -3.35 -3.13 -3.15
N PHE A 241 -2.48 -2.43 -2.42
CA PHE A 241 -2.82 -1.15 -1.82
C PHE A 241 -3.16 -0.09 -2.88
N LEU A 242 -2.38 0.01 -3.96
CA LEU A 242 -2.67 0.94 -5.08
C LEU A 242 -3.92 0.54 -5.88
N MET A 243 -4.48 -0.64 -5.64
CA MET A 243 -5.78 -1.08 -6.16
C MET A 243 -6.92 -0.92 -5.14
N THR A 244 -6.65 -0.29 -3.99
CA THR A 244 -7.55 -0.15 -2.84
C THR A 244 -7.51 1.29 -2.33
N ASN A 245 -8.55 2.07 -2.62
CA ASN A 245 -8.61 3.45 -2.12
C ASN A 245 -9.05 3.50 -0.66
N ASP A 246 -9.95 2.62 -0.21
CA ASP A 246 -10.44 2.60 1.17
C ASP A 246 -9.94 1.34 1.88
N LEU A 247 -9.21 1.48 2.98
CA LEU A 247 -8.72 0.35 3.76
C LEU A 247 -9.45 0.30 5.09
N ILE A 248 -10.07 -0.83 5.42
CA ILE A 248 -10.54 -1.14 6.77
C ILE A 248 -9.52 -2.05 7.44
N LEU A 249 -8.96 -1.58 8.55
CA LEU A 249 -8.20 -2.39 9.49
C LEU A 249 -9.16 -2.86 10.60
N LEU A 250 -9.67 -4.11 10.55
CA LEU A 250 -10.50 -4.66 11.66
C LEU A 250 -9.58 -5.11 12.80
N SER A 251 -9.01 -4.13 13.49
CA SER A 251 -8.10 -4.35 14.59
C SER A 251 -8.58 -3.70 15.89
N ALA A 252 -9.58 -2.81 15.89
CA ALA A 252 -10.09 -2.20 17.12
C ALA A 252 -11.12 -3.13 17.79
N LYS A 253 -10.67 -3.87 18.80
CA LYS A 253 -11.44 -4.89 19.51
C LYS A 253 -12.09 -4.29 20.75
N VAL A 254 -13.43 -4.35 20.80
CA VAL A 254 -14.21 -4.07 22.00
C VAL A 254 -13.96 -5.18 23.03
N GLN A 255 -13.63 -4.79 24.25
CA GLN A 255 -13.35 -5.70 25.36
C GLN A 255 -14.60 -6.01 26.19
N GLN A 256 -14.45 -6.93 27.15
CA GLN A 256 -15.54 -7.35 28.04
C GLN A 256 -16.05 -6.23 28.97
N ASP A 257 -15.20 -5.25 29.27
CA ASP A 257 -15.54 -4.04 30.04
C ASP A 257 -15.94 -2.84 29.14
N GLY A 258 -16.07 -3.09 27.83
CA GLY A 258 -16.41 -2.08 26.83
C GLY A 258 -15.24 -1.21 26.35
N SER A 259 -14.05 -1.28 26.96
CA SER A 259 -12.88 -0.57 26.42
C SER A 259 -12.55 -1.01 24.99
N LEU A 260 -11.88 -0.15 24.22
CA LEU A 260 -11.58 -0.40 22.80
C LEU A 260 -10.07 -0.39 22.57
N PHE A 261 -9.51 -1.54 22.16
CA PHE A 261 -8.07 -1.67 21.92
C PHE A 261 -7.76 -2.16 20.51
N PRO A 262 -6.92 -1.43 19.75
CA PRO A 262 -6.26 -1.97 18.57
C PRO A 262 -5.38 -3.18 18.91
N GLU A 263 -5.22 -4.08 17.94
CA GLU A 263 -4.11 -5.04 17.94
C GLU A 263 -2.78 -4.26 18.01
N TYR A 264 -1.87 -4.65 18.90
CA TYR A 264 -0.59 -3.98 19.19
C TYR A 264 -0.75 -2.58 19.85
N PRO A 265 -0.74 -2.53 21.20
CA PRO A 265 -0.75 -1.27 21.94
C PRO A 265 0.37 -0.32 21.53
N ASP A 266 0.21 0.98 21.83
CA ASP A 266 1.30 1.94 21.63
C ASP A 266 2.21 1.97 22.85
N ASN A 267 3.37 1.32 22.72
CA ASN A 267 4.42 1.35 23.74
C ASN A 267 5.47 2.44 23.43
N SER A 268 5.12 3.51 22.72
CA SER A 268 6.04 4.65 22.51
C SER A 268 6.48 5.24 23.85
N ALA A 269 7.79 5.42 24.01
CA ALA A 269 8.43 5.80 25.25
C ALA A 269 8.88 7.27 25.24
N VAL A 270 8.64 7.97 26.34
CA VAL A 270 9.04 9.37 26.51
C VAL A 270 10.48 9.44 27.04
N PRO A 271 11.42 10.10 26.33
CA PRO A 271 12.80 10.22 26.78
C PRO A 271 12.97 11.27 27.88
N VAL A 272 13.80 10.96 28.86
CA VAL A 272 14.32 11.87 29.89
C VAL A 272 15.82 11.72 29.93
N ASN A 273 16.57 12.79 29.65
CA ASN A 273 18.03 12.76 29.57
C ASN A 273 18.55 11.67 28.59
N VAL A 274 17.87 11.59 27.44
CA VAL A 274 18.22 10.74 26.29
C VAL A 274 18.17 11.60 25.04
N SER A 275 19.14 11.46 24.15
CA SER A 275 19.20 12.19 22.88
C SER A 275 19.27 11.24 21.67
N TYR A 276 18.95 11.78 20.49
CA TYR A 276 19.10 11.10 19.22
C TYR A 276 20.51 11.30 18.66
N LEU A 277 21.14 10.22 18.20
CA LEU A 277 22.35 10.26 17.39
C LEU A 277 22.09 9.71 15.99
N ALA A 278 22.40 10.49 14.95
CA ALA A 278 22.21 10.06 13.57
C ALA A 278 23.07 8.85 13.20
N GLU A 279 24.30 8.78 13.74
CA GLU A 279 25.20 7.65 13.57
C GLU A 279 26.15 7.56 14.77
N PHE A 280 26.44 6.35 15.23
CA PHE A 280 27.47 6.07 16.24
C PHE A 280 28.09 4.68 16.00
N GLU A 281 29.41 4.63 15.82
CA GLU A 281 30.18 3.38 15.66
C GLU A 281 29.56 2.41 14.63
N GLY A 282 29.15 2.96 13.47
CA GLY A 282 28.60 2.21 12.35
C GLY A 282 27.10 1.87 12.44
N ARG A 283 26.43 2.21 13.54
CA ARG A 283 24.97 2.10 13.68
C ARG A 283 24.31 3.46 13.45
N LYS A 284 23.10 3.49 12.89
CA LYS A 284 22.36 4.71 12.55
C LYS A 284 21.12 4.84 13.41
N GLY A 285 20.73 6.07 13.73
CA GLY A 285 19.49 6.33 14.48
C GLY A 285 19.51 5.74 15.90
N VAL A 286 20.43 6.21 16.73
CA VAL A 286 20.75 5.58 18.02
C VAL A 286 20.16 6.38 19.19
N MET A 287 19.61 5.66 20.19
CA MET A 287 19.18 6.22 21.48
C MET A 287 20.39 6.40 22.40
N ASP A 288 20.77 7.64 22.74
CA ASP A 288 21.94 7.97 23.56
C ASP A 288 21.53 8.40 24.97
N PHE A 289 21.83 7.57 25.98
CA PHE A 289 21.48 7.75 27.39
C PHE A 289 22.65 8.36 28.16
N HIS A 290 22.40 9.45 28.88
CA HIS A 290 23.46 10.25 29.50
C HIS A 290 23.70 9.95 30.99
N GLY A 291 23.59 8.68 31.39
CA GLY A 291 23.89 8.21 32.75
C GLY A 291 22.80 8.51 33.76
N ILE A 292 23.17 8.87 34.99
CA ILE A 292 22.22 9.04 36.10
C ILE A 292 21.06 9.97 35.72
N GLY A 293 19.82 9.49 35.91
CA GLY A 293 18.58 10.18 35.55
C GLY A 293 18.11 9.96 34.11
N SER A 294 18.89 9.28 33.26
CA SER A 294 18.44 8.86 31.93
C SER A 294 17.36 7.79 32.04
N LYS A 295 16.35 7.86 31.19
CA LYS A 295 15.37 6.78 30.95
C LYS A 295 14.47 7.10 29.78
N MET A 296 13.88 6.07 29.19
CA MET A 296 12.71 6.21 28.33
C MET A 296 11.57 5.41 28.93
N VAL A 297 10.40 6.03 29.09
CA VAL A 297 9.25 5.41 29.79
C VAL A 297 8.05 5.32 28.85
N ALA A 298 7.57 4.11 28.60
CA ALA A 298 6.28 3.87 27.98
C ALA A 298 5.23 3.63 29.08
N GLU A 299 4.19 4.45 29.10
CA GLU A 299 3.12 4.41 30.10
C GLU A 299 2.23 3.17 29.96
N ASP A 300 2.08 2.66 28.74
CA ASP A 300 1.44 1.38 28.49
C ASP A 300 2.50 0.28 28.55
N GLY A 301 2.41 -0.60 29.55
CA GLY A 301 3.33 -1.72 29.71
C GLY A 301 2.77 -3.06 29.24
N ARG A 302 1.71 -3.10 28.42
CA ARG A 302 1.08 -4.34 27.94
C ARG A 302 1.91 -5.10 26.88
N ALA A 303 3.19 -5.33 27.14
CA ALA A 303 4.07 -6.20 26.36
C ALA A 303 5.10 -6.89 27.27
N PRO A 304 5.44 -8.17 27.08
CA PRO A 304 5.04 -9.05 25.97
C PRO A 304 3.61 -9.59 26.13
N PHE A 305 3.00 -10.01 25.01
CA PHE A 305 1.67 -10.63 24.98
C PHE A 305 1.51 -11.61 23.81
N ASP A 306 0.54 -12.52 23.92
CA ASP A 306 0.08 -13.35 22.81
C ASP A 306 -0.97 -12.59 21.98
N PRO A 307 -0.66 -12.22 20.72
CA PRO A 307 -1.58 -11.46 19.85
C PRO A 307 -2.73 -12.32 19.30
N THR A 308 -2.70 -13.64 19.47
CA THR A 308 -3.73 -14.56 18.96
C THR A 308 -4.93 -14.68 19.89
N GLU A 309 -4.82 -14.13 21.10
CA GLU A 309 -5.88 -14.14 22.09
C GLU A 309 -7.06 -13.26 21.67
N ARG A 310 -8.27 -13.70 22.07
CA ARG A 310 -9.50 -13.04 21.63
C ARG A 310 -9.69 -11.68 22.30
N PHE A 311 -9.36 -11.59 23.58
CA PHE A 311 -9.54 -10.38 24.40
C PHE A 311 -8.25 -10.03 25.13
N GLY A 312 -8.06 -8.74 25.37
CA GLY A 312 -6.91 -8.18 26.06
C GLY A 312 -5.58 -8.49 25.38
N CYS A 313 -4.52 -8.46 26.18
CA CYS A 313 -3.18 -8.87 25.80
C CYS A 313 -2.90 -10.18 26.56
N GLY A 314 -2.99 -11.31 25.89
CA GLY A 314 -2.90 -12.62 26.54
C GLY A 314 -1.52 -12.96 27.10
N THR A 315 -1.44 -13.90 28.05
CA THR A 315 -0.17 -14.35 28.62
C THR A 315 0.60 -15.23 27.64
N PRO A 316 1.79 -14.83 27.16
CA PRO A 316 2.58 -15.69 26.31
C PRO A 316 3.29 -16.75 27.16
N ASN A 317 3.45 -17.95 26.60
CA ASN A 317 4.18 -19.04 27.28
C ASN A 317 5.65 -18.71 27.50
N VAL A 318 6.21 -17.86 26.65
CA VAL A 318 7.62 -17.46 26.60
C VAL A 318 7.70 -16.02 26.10
N ALA A 319 8.75 -15.31 26.47
CA ALA A 319 9.02 -13.98 25.94
C ALA A 319 10.50 -13.79 25.64
N THR A 320 10.82 -12.82 24.80
CA THR A 320 12.21 -12.43 24.55
C THR A 320 12.33 -10.91 24.47
N VAL A 321 13.31 -10.36 25.16
CA VAL A 321 13.76 -8.97 24.98
C VAL A 321 15.11 -9.01 24.28
N SER A 322 15.31 -8.21 23.23
CA SER A 322 16.59 -8.17 22.53
C SER A 322 16.90 -6.79 21.98
N GLY A 323 18.17 -6.47 21.79
CA GLY A 323 18.60 -5.24 21.16
C GLY A 323 20.11 -5.07 21.22
N TRP A 324 20.59 -4.01 20.57
CA TRP A 324 21.98 -3.59 20.65
C TRP A 324 22.18 -2.70 21.87
N ILE A 325 23.27 -2.94 22.59
CA ILE A 325 23.71 -2.13 23.72
C ILE A 325 25.18 -1.73 23.54
N TYR A 326 25.47 -0.46 23.79
CA TYR A 326 26.81 0.08 23.94
C TYR A 326 26.93 0.70 25.33
N ILE A 327 27.91 0.28 26.12
CA ILE A 327 28.12 0.83 27.46
C ILE A 327 29.25 1.86 27.36
N ASP A 328 28.96 3.15 27.55
CA ASP A 328 29.99 4.20 27.59
C ASP A 328 30.72 4.17 28.93
N LYS A 329 29.96 4.02 30.02
CA LYS A 329 30.49 3.87 31.38
C LYS A 329 29.65 2.85 32.14
N TRP A 330 30.33 2.00 32.91
CA TRP A 330 29.61 1.08 33.78
C TRP A 330 28.96 1.82 34.95
N VAL A 331 27.66 1.68 35.07
CA VAL A 331 26.87 2.17 36.21
C VAL A 331 26.21 0.96 36.84
N GLU A 332 26.69 0.55 38.02
CA GLU A 332 26.14 -0.61 38.72
C GLU A 332 24.66 -0.39 39.04
N GLY A 333 23.82 -1.35 38.67
CA GLY A 333 22.38 -1.28 38.82
C GLY A 333 21.63 -0.54 37.71
N ALA A 334 22.31 0.06 36.73
CA ALA A 334 21.63 0.72 35.61
C ALA A 334 20.77 -0.28 34.82
N GLY A 335 19.53 0.10 34.57
CA GLY A 335 18.55 -0.69 33.83
C GLY A 335 18.82 -0.63 32.33
N ILE A 336 18.69 -1.77 31.67
CA ILE A 336 18.68 -1.89 30.21
C ILE A 336 17.23 -1.92 29.74
N PHE A 337 16.44 -2.80 30.33
CA PHE A 337 15.01 -2.96 30.09
C PHE A 337 14.32 -3.31 31.42
N SER A 338 13.14 -2.77 31.64
CA SER A 338 12.27 -3.15 32.75
C SER A 338 10.83 -3.11 32.29
N ASN A 339 10.10 -4.20 32.52
CA ASN A 339 8.66 -4.17 32.66
C ASN A 339 8.33 -4.63 34.09
N TYR A 340 7.82 -3.72 34.91
CA TYR A 340 7.70 -3.94 36.36
C TYR A 340 6.32 -3.52 36.85
N GLN A 341 5.61 -4.47 37.45
CA GLN A 341 4.40 -4.21 38.22
C GLN A 341 4.68 -4.37 39.71
N ASP A 342 5.30 -5.49 40.10
CA ASP A 342 5.75 -5.80 41.46
C ASP A 342 6.82 -6.92 41.43
N GLU A 343 7.30 -7.35 42.60
CA GLU A 343 8.36 -8.38 42.73
C GLU A 343 7.94 -9.78 42.23
N ASP A 344 6.64 -10.04 42.13
CA ASP A 344 6.09 -11.29 41.60
C ASP A 344 5.72 -11.18 40.11
N ASN A 345 5.71 -9.95 39.57
CA ASN A 345 5.31 -9.62 38.22
C ASN A 345 6.30 -8.62 37.62
N CYS A 346 7.48 -9.10 37.23
CA CYS A 346 8.51 -8.27 36.61
C CYS A 346 9.39 -9.02 35.59
N MET A 347 9.88 -8.27 34.60
CA MET A 347 10.95 -8.66 33.68
C MET A 347 11.97 -7.52 33.63
N VAL A 348 13.09 -7.67 34.34
CA VAL A 348 14.12 -6.63 34.45
C VAL A 348 15.47 -7.16 33.97
N ILE A 349 16.16 -6.36 33.17
CA ILE A 349 17.53 -6.60 32.70
C ILE A 349 18.35 -5.38 33.09
N LYS A 350 19.43 -5.57 33.84
CA LYS A 350 20.27 -4.49 34.36
C LYS A 350 21.75 -4.86 34.43
N LEU A 351 22.60 -3.86 34.52
CA LEU A 351 24.01 -4.02 34.84
C LEU A 351 24.19 -4.38 36.32
N GLY A 352 25.03 -5.37 36.61
CA GLY A 352 25.41 -5.77 37.96
C GLY A 352 26.76 -5.19 38.38
N GLN A 353 27.54 -5.97 39.14
CA GLN A 353 28.87 -5.54 39.59
C GLN A 353 29.83 -5.32 38.43
N GLU A 354 30.52 -4.17 38.42
CA GLU A 354 31.48 -3.80 37.37
C GLU A 354 32.64 -4.78 37.31
N ALA A 355 33.15 -5.20 38.47
CA ALA A 355 34.30 -6.09 38.59
C ALA A 355 34.11 -7.43 37.85
N ASN A 356 32.87 -7.86 37.69
CA ASN A 356 32.49 -9.11 37.02
C ASN A 356 31.81 -8.86 35.66
N LYS A 357 31.64 -7.59 35.26
CA LYS A 357 30.86 -7.17 34.08
C LYS A 357 29.52 -7.91 33.99
N GLU A 358 28.75 -7.83 35.07
CA GLU A 358 27.52 -8.61 35.24
C GLU A 358 26.35 -8.10 34.41
N ILE A 359 25.64 -9.01 33.74
CA ILE A 359 24.26 -8.82 33.32
C ILE A 359 23.37 -9.57 34.30
N VAL A 360 22.46 -8.84 34.94
CA VAL A 360 21.51 -9.39 35.91
C VAL A 360 20.11 -9.32 35.32
N VAL A 361 19.44 -10.47 35.29
CA VAL A 361 18.05 -10.62 34.86
C VAL A 361 17.22 -10.99 36.08
N ASP A 362 16.23 -10.17 36.41
CA ASP A 362 15.21 -10.47 37.42
C ASP A 362 13.92 -10.83 36.70
N PHE A 363 13.50 -12.08 36.84
CA PHE A 363 12.24 -12.57 36.29
C PHE A 363 11.34 -13.02 37.43
N CYS A 364 10.43 -12.11 37.82
CA CYS A 364 9.50 -12.32 38.92
C CYS A 364 10.22 -12.81 40.18
N GLY A 365 11.35 -12.21 40.56
CA GLY A 365 12.16 -12.53 41.74
C GLY A 365 13.10 -13.73 41.61
N THR A 366 13.04 -14.49 40.51
CA THR A 366 14.07 -15.46 40.15
C THR A 366 15.18 -14.74 39.39
N ILE A 367 16.38 -14.70 39.97
CA ILE A 367 17.48 -13.88 39.46
C ILE A 367 18.48 -14.76 38.69
N ALA A 368 18.80 -14.38 37.46
CA ALA A 368 19.84 -14.99 36.63
C ALA A 368 20.98 -14.00 36.42
N THR A 369 22.23 -14.41 36.68
CA THR A 369 23.43 -13.58 36.54
C THR A 369 24.40 -14.19 35.53
N LEU A 370 24.82 -13.39 34.56
CA LEU A 370 25.86 -13.73 33.58
C LEU A 370 27.07 -12.79 33.76
N LYS A 371 28.28 -13.34 33.78
CA LYS A 371 29.53 -12.59 34.04
C LYS A 371 30.44 -12.58 32.84
N ASN A 372 31.21 -11.51 32.68
CA ASN A 372 32.34 -11.39 31.75
C ASN A 372 32.01 -11.67 30.27
N GLN A 373 30.80 -11.35 29.81
CA GLN A 373 30.41 -11.52 28.39
C GLN A 373 30.23 -10.19 27.63
N VAL A 374 30.13 -9.05 28.32
CA VAL A 374 30.00 -7.72 27.72
C VAL A 374 31.18 -6.83 28.10
N GLU A 375 31.43 -5.77 27.32
CA GLU A 375 32.54 -4.84 27.51
C GLU A 375 32.07 -3.38 27.36
N VAL A 376 32.75 -2.48 28.09
CA VAL A 376 32.60 -1.02 27.92
C VAL A 376 33.28 -0.60 26.62
N GLY A 377 32.69 0.36 25.91
CA GLY A 377 33.26 0.92 24.68
C GLY A 377 33.06 0.04 23.44
N LYS A 378 32.07 -0.86 23.46
CA LYS A 378 31.80 -1.80 22.36
C LYS A 378 30.30 -2.09 22.23
N TRP A 379 29.83 -2.22 20.98
CA TRP A 379 28.50 -2.73 20.68
C TRP A 379 28.41 -4.23 20.97
N HIS A 380 27.39 -4.61 21.73
CA HIS A 380 26.99 -6.00 21.93
C HIS A 380 25.53 -6.19 21.54
N TYR A 381 25.22 -7.33 20.94
CA TYR A 381 23.82 -7.73 20.77
C TYR A 381 23.40 -8.59 21.97
N LEU A 382 22.47 -8.07 22.78
CA LEU A 382 21.95 -8.75 23.97
C LEU A 382 20.55 -9.27 23.67
N SER A 383 20.29 -10.53 24.00
CA SER A 383 18.94 -11.11 23.94
C SER A 383 18.68 -11.98 25.17
N VAL A 384 17.56 -11.75 25.85
CA VAL A 384 17.15 -12.50 27.04
C VAL A 384 15.81 -13.16 26.77
N CYS A 385 15.79 -14.50 26.75
CA CYS A 385 14.57 -15.29 26.60
C CYS A 385 14.12 -15.83 27.96
N PHE A 386 12.85 -15.58 28.27
CA PHE A 386 12.16 -15.92 29.50
C PHE A 386 11.26 -17.13 29.23
N LYS A 387 11.55 -18.27 29.88
CA LYS A 387 10.84 -19.55 29.74
C LYS A 387 10.32 -20.01 31.10
N PRO A 388 9.23 -19.41 31.59
CA PRO A 388 8.72 -19.70 32.92
C PRO A 388 8.38 -21.19 33.08
N ALA A 389 8.75 -21.74 34.22
CA ALA A 389 8.39 -23.08 34.65
C ALA A 389 8.36 -23.08 36.18
N GLU A 390 7.39 -23.74 36.80
CA GLU A 390 7.44 -23.93 38.25
C GLU A 390 8.67 -24.78 38.62
N GLY A 391 9.46 -24.33 39.60
CA GLY A 391 10.59 -25.10 40.06
C GLY A 391 11.55 -24.36 41.00
N GLU A 392 12.37 -25.16 41.68
CA GLU A 392 13.37 -24.66 42.62
C GLU A 392 14.63 -24.19 41.89
N ILE A 393 15.23 -23.08 42.33
CA ILE A 393 16.48 -22.54 41.74
C ILE A 393 17.63 -23.55 41.80
N THR A 394 17.64 -24.42 42.80
CA THR A 394 18.63 -25.49 42.98
C THR A 394 18.35 -26.72 42.10
N GLY A 395 17.17 -26.81 41.47
CA GLY A 395 16.74 -27.93 40.67
C GLY A 395 17.65 -28.20 39.47
N ARG A 396 18.08 -29.45 39.27
CA ARG A 396 19.06 -29.83 38.23
C ARG A 396 18.61 -29.55 36.79
N ARG A 397 17.30 -29.58 36.53
CA ARG A 397 16.70 -29.34 35.20
C ARG A 397 16.00 -27.98 35.08
N PHE A 398 16.11 -27.14 36.10
CA PHE A 398 15.43 -25.86 36.17
C PHE A 398 16.25 -24.77 35.46
N ASN A 399 15.69 -24.18 34.39
CA ASN A 399 16.37 -23.22 33.51
C ASN A 399 15.39 -22.22 32.88
N PRO A 400 14.93 -21.22 33.65
CA PRO A 400 13.87 -20.31 33.21
C PRO A 400 14.36 -19.12 32.39
N VAL A 401 15.67 -18.87 32.31
CA VAL A 401 16.26 -17.70 31.65
C VAL A 401 17.42 -18.13 30.75
N PHE A 402 17.42 -17.66 29.51
CA PHE A 402 18.49 -17.84 28.54
C PHE A 402 18.99 -16.47 28.12
N ILE A 403 20.30 -16.23 28.21
CA ILE A 403 20.93 -14.95 27.89
C ILE A 403 21.87 -15.17 26.71
N SER A 404 21.66 -14.47 25.61
CA SER A 404 22.52 -14.50 24.44
C SER A 404 23.29 -13.18 24.34
N VAL A 405 24.61 -13.26 24.19
CA VAL A 405 25.49 -12.11 23.94
C VAL A 405 26.30 -12.40 22.69
N ASP A 406 26.26 -11.48 21.71
CA ASP A 406 26.93 -11.64 20.42
C ASP A 406 26.69 -13.03 19.79
N TYR A 407 25.43 -13.45 19.88
CA TYR A 407 24.89 -14.69 19.31
C TYR A 407 25.31 -15.98 20.02
N VAL A 408 26.06 -15.87 21.12
CA VAL A 408 26.43 -17.00 21.98
C VAL A 408 25.40 -17.13 23.10
N MET A 409 24.72 -18.28 23.15
CA MET A 409 23.71 -18.57 24.17
C MET A 409 24.35 -19.05 25.48
N HIS A 410 23.92 -18.46 26.59
CA HIS A 410 24.31 -18.73 27.96
C HIS A 410 23.08 -19.11 28.80
N ASP A 411 23.25 -20.11 29.66
CA ASP A 411 22.20 -20.72 30.47
C ASP A 411 22.79 -21.54 31.62
N LYS A 412 21.95 -21.99 32.55
CA LYS A 412 22.39 -22.74 33.74
C LYS A 412 22.80 -24.19 33.42
N ILE A 413 22.22 -24.79 32.38
CA ILE A 413 22.31 -26.24 32.13
C ILE A 413 23.36 -26.57 31.08
N SER A 414 23.22 -26.03 29.87
CA SER A 414 24.00 -26.43 28.70
C SER A 414 25.39 -25.81 28.75
N SER A 415 25.46 -24.48 28.88
CA SER A 415 26.72 -23.72 28.98
C SER A 415 27.25 -23.62 30.41
N LYS A 416 26.37 -23.66 31.42
CA LYS A 416 26.68 -23.50 32.86
C LYS A 416 27.35 -22.17 33.21
N THR A 417 27.07 -21.13 32.43
CA THR A 417 27.62 -19.78 32.64
C THR A 417 26.64 -18.83 33.32
N VAL A 418 25.37 -19.22 33.46
CA VAL A 418 24.35 -18.45 34.19
C VAL A 418 24.19 -19.01 35.60
N GLU A 419 24.33 -18.15 36.59
CA GLU A 419 24.08 -18.45 38.01
C GLU A 419 22.65 -18.02 38.38
N LEU A 420 21.88 -18.92 39.02
CA LEU A 420 20.55 -18.60 39.53
C LEU A 420 20.57 -18.30 41.03
N SER A 421 19.82 -17.28 41.44
CA SER A 421 19.58 -16.89 42.84
C SER A 421 18.17 -16.30 43.00
N GLY A 422 17.88 -15.66 44.13
CA GLY A 422 16.54 -15.12 44.43
C GLY A 422 15.58 -16.19 44.94
N LYS A 423 14.31 -16.12 44.53
CA LYS A 423 13.27 -17.08 44.93
C LYS A 423 13.01 -18.14 43.86
N ASP A 424 12.43 -19.25 44.30
CA ASP A 424 11.90 -20.29 43.43
C ASP A 424 10.76 -19.74 42.55
N MET A 425 10.64 -20.26 41.34
CA MET A 425 9.66 -19.78 40.38
C MET A 425 8.32 -20.48 40.58
N THR A 426 7.25 -19.70 40.64
CA THR A 426 5.88 -20.17 40.84
C THR A 426 5.00 -20.04 39.58
N ILE A 427 5.51 -19.39 38.53
CA ILE A 427 4.77 -19.11 37.30
C ILE A 427 5.09 -20.12 36.18
N LYS A 428 4.12 -20.37 35.30
CA LYS A 428 4.25 -21.24 34.10
C LYS A 428 4.15 -20.49 32.78
N VAL A 429 3.72 -19.24 32.85
CA VAL A 429 3.54 -18.34 31.70
C VAL A 429 4.06 -16.97 32.12
N VAL A 430 4.39 -16.13 31.14
CA VAL A 430 4.82 -14.75 31.43
C VAL A 430 3.58 -13.97 31.88
N PRO A 431 3.65 -13.18 32.98
CA PRO A 431 2.51 -12.40 33.46
C PRO A 431 1.99 -11.40 32.43
N VAL A 432 0.70 -11.05 32.52
CA VAL A 432 0.16 -9.88 31.80
C VAL A 432 0.50 -8.62 32.60
N PHE A 433 1.25 -7.72 32.01
CA PHE A 433 1.70 -6.49 32.65
C PHE A 433 0.72 -5.32 32.45
N ALA A 434 -0.57 -5.55 32.67
CA ALA A 434 -1.66 -4.64 32.25
C ALA A 434 -1.63 -3.24 32.90
N ASN A 435 -1.04 -3.10 34.08
CA ASN A 435 -0.95 -1.84 34.83
C ASN A 435 0.50 -1.49 35.17
N SER A 436 1.42 -1.82 34.28
CA SER A 436 2.85 -1.59 34.43
C SER A 436 3.32 -0.46 33.51
N THR A 437 4.58 -0.07 33.68
CA THR A 437 5.30 0.77 32.71
C THR A 437 6.50 0.01 32.17
N ILE A 438 6.85 0.27 30.91
CA ILE A 438 8.12 -0.21 30.35
C ILE A 438 9.15 0.91 30.47
N THR A 439 10.32 0.61 31.02
CA THR A 439 11.44 1.54 31.13
C THR A 439 12.65 1.00 30.39
N LEU A 440 13.24 1.81 29.50
CA LEU A 440 14.51 1.53 28.85
C LEU A 440 15.60 2.43 29.45
N GLY A 441 16.80 1.87 29.64
CA GLY A 441 18.01 2.64 29.94
C GLY A 441 17.98 3.45 31.25
N ASP A 442 17.32 2.97 32.30
CA ASP A 442 17.25 3.66 33.59
C ASP A 442 18.65 3.84 34.20
N ASN A 443 19.13 5.08 34.29
CA ASN A 443 20.48 5.47 34.70
C ASN A 443 21.62 4.92 33.82
N LEU A 444 21.32 4.44 32.61
CA LEU A 444 22.32 3.92 31.67
C LEU A 444 23.21 5.06 31.14
N ASP A 445 24.53 4.89 31.24
CA ASP A 445 25.51 5.74 30.56
C ASP A 445 26.01 4.96 29.32
N GLY A 446 25.34 5.15 28.20
CA GLY A 446 25.45 4.24 27.05
C GLY A 446 24.41 4.49 25.98
N LYS A 447 24.35 3.58 25.01
CA LYS A 447 23.40 3.63 23.90
C LYS A 447 22.61 2.35 23.76
N LEU A 448 21.37 2.49 23.31
CA LEU A 448 20.53 1.39 22.86
C LEU A 448 20.18 1.58 21.39
N ASP A 449 19.97 0.48 20.68
CA ASP A 449 19.46 0.49 19.31
C ASP A 449 18.68 -0.80 19.03
N GLU A 450 17.64 -0.70 18.19
CA GLU A 450 16.81 -1.83 17.73
C GLU A 450 16.28 -2.72 18.89
N VAL A 451 15.73 -2.11 19.94
CA VAL A 451 15.19 -2.81 21.10
C VAL A 451 13.83 -3.42 20.77
N MET A 452 13.70 -4.73 20.88
CA MET A 452 12.52 -5.51 20.53
C MET A 452 12.00 -6.32 21.73
N VAL A 453 10.68 -6.39 21.86
CA VAL A 453 9.99 -7.25 22.83
C VAL A 453 9.10 -8.23 22.07
N TRP A 454 9.32 -9.51 22.31
CA TRP A 454 8.63 -10.61 21.65
C TRP A 454 7.80 -11.42 22.65
N GLY A 455 6.56 -11.73 22.28
CA GLY A 455 5.71 -12.75 22.92
C GLY A 455 6.03 -14.18 22.43
N SER A 456 7.28 -14.43 22.04
CA SER A 456 7.75 -15.72 21.52
C SER A 456 9.21 -15.99 21.90
N ASP A 457 9.63 -17.25 21.72
CA ASP A 457 11.02 -17.68 21.94
C ASP A 457 11.91 -17.26 20.76
N ARG A 458 12.91 -16.40 21.03
CA ARG A 458 13.94 -15.98 20.07
C ARG A 458 15.34 -16.46 20.45
N SER A 459 15.48 -17.40 21.39
CA SER A 459 16.79 -17.87 21.88
C SER A 459 17.70 -18.39 20.76
N GLY A 460 17.14 -19.04 19.73
CA GLY A 460 17.88 -19.49 18.53
C GLY A 460 18.01 -18.47 17.39
N SER A 461 17.43 -17.27 17.53
CA SER A 461 17.27 -16.30 16.43
C SER A 461 18.14 -15.05 16.57
N ALA A 462 18.85 -14.88 17.69
CA ALA A 462 19.61 -13.66 18.00
C ALA A 462 20.52 -13.19 16.85
N LYS A 463 21.25 -14.12 16.20
CA LYS A 463 22.10 -13.79 15.05
C LYS A 463 21.31 -13.23 13.88
N ASN A 464 20.22 -13.91 13.51
CA ASN A 464 19.38 -13.49 12.41
C ASN A 464 18.77 -12.12 12.67
N ASP A 465 18.29 -11.89 13.90
CA ASP A 465 17.62 -10.65 14.30
C ASP A 465 18.58 -9.46 14.26
N ALA A 466 19.82 -9.69 14.65
CA ALA A 466 20.87 -8.67 14.64
C ALA A 466 21.46 -8.37 13.25
N GLU A 467 21.67 -9.40 12.42
CA GLU A 467 22.34 -9.25 11.12
C GLU A 467 21.38 -8.86 9.99
N ASN A 468 20.14 -9.37 10.00
CA ASN A 468 19.17 -9.14 8.93
C ASN A 468 18.12 -8.06 9.28
N GLY A 469 17.99 -7.73 10.57
CA GLY A 469 16.96 -6.81 11.08
C GLY A 469 15.55 -7.36 10.95
N TYR A 470 14.58 -6.66 11.55
CA TYR A 470 13.17 -6.99 11.40
C TYR A 470 12.61 -6.45 10.08
N GLN A 471 11.76 -7.24 9.42
CA GLN A 471 11.05 -6.84 8.21
C GLN A 471 9.54 -7.05 8.40
N TRP A 472 8.77 -5.96 8.27
CA TRP A 472 7.30 -6.03 8.25
C TRP A 472 6.79 -6.69 6.97
N ASN A 473 5.67 -7.42 7.09
CA ASN A 473 4.91 -7.95 5.96
C ASN A 473 5.73 -8.84 4.99
N ILE A 474 6.51 -9.76 5.56
CA ILE A 474 7.29 -10.75 4.77
C ILE A 474 6.63 -12.13 4.69
N GLY A 475 5.42 -12.28 5.23
CA GLY A 475 4.73 -13.56 5.24
C GLY A 475 5.23 -14.54 6.31
N SER A 476 5.60 -14.04 7.48
CA SER A 476 6.15 -14.85 8.58
C SER A 476 5.17 -14.87 9.75
N TRP A 477 4.64 -16.05 10.08
CA TRP A 477 3.79 -16.24 11.27
C TRP A 477 4.51 -15.81 12.55
N ASN A 478 5.83 -15.99 12.65
CA ASN A 478 6.58 -15.59 13.84
C ASN A 478 6.58 -14.07 14.06
N ASN A 479 6.40 -13.28 13.01
CA ASN A 479 6.49 -11.82 13.11
C ASN A 479 5.28 -11.22 13.83
N ILE A 480 4.14 -11.92 13.90
CA ILE A 480 2.99 -11.44 14.68
C ILE A 480 3.34 -11.31 16.17
N PHE A 481 4.31 -12.08 16.66
CA PHE A 481 4.69 -12.07 18.07
C PHE A 481 5.69 -10.98 18.44
N LEU A 482 6.08 -10.09 17.52
CA LEU A 482 6.77 -8.85 17.89
C LEU A 482 5.71 -7.91 18.48
N ASN A 483 5.87 -7.55 19.75
CA ASN A 483 4.89 -6.74 20.47
C ASN A 483 5.26 -5.25 20.53
N ALA A 484 6.54 -4.94 20.69
CA ALA A 484 7.07 -3.57 20.72
C ALA A 484 8.47 -3.51 20.08
N TYR A 485 8.79 -2.39 19.42
CA TYR A 485 10.04 -2.22 18.69
C TYR A 485 10.50 -0.75 18.65
N TRP A 486 11.50 -0.43 19.45
CA TRP A 486 12.15 0.89 19.50
C TRP A 486 13.42 0.89 18.65
N LYS A 487 13.32 1.51 17.49
CA LYS A 487 14.42 1.62 16.52
C LYS A 487 15.40 2.74 16.82
N GLY A 488 14.99 3.81 17.51
CA GLY A 488 15.80 5.02 17.66
C GLY A 488 15.95 5.89 16.40
N ASP A 489 15.39 5.47 15.27
CA ASP A 489 15.58 6.08 13.95
C ASP A 489 14.89 7.44 13.73
N ASP A 490 13.89 7.78 14.54
CA ASP A 490 13.08 8.99 14.36
C ASP A 490 13.67 10.15 15.20
N PRO A 491 14.29 11.18 14.59
CA PRO A 491 14.94 12.26 15.32
C PRO A 491 13.96 13.12 16.12
N GLU A 492 12.68 13.14 15.74
CA GLU A 492 11.64 13.89 16.45
C GLU A 492 10.96 13.03 17.53
N ASN A 493 11.09 11.70 17.44
CA ASN A 493 10.52 10.76 18.40
C ASN A 493 11.41 9.52 18.60
N VAL A 494 12.56 9.72 19.27
CA VAL A 494 13.55 8.66 19.48
C VAL A 494 13.00 7.42 20.20
N GLY A 495 11.90 7.58 20.96
CA GLY A 495 11.20 6.49 21.67
C GLY A 495 9.98 5.94 21.00
N LYS A 496 9.78 6.21 19.71
CA LYS A 496 8.68 5.64 18.94
C LYS A 496 8.70 4.12 18.93
N ASP A 497 7.56 3.53 19.28
CA ASP A 497 7.31 2.10 19.06
C ASP A 497 6.81 1.89 17.62
N SER A 498 7.68 1.32 16.78
CA SER A 498 7.38 1.06 15.37
C SER A 498 6.44 -0.12 15.15
N GLN A 499 6.23 -0.98 16.16
CA GLN A 499 5.36 -2.14 16.09
C GLN A 499 3.94 -1.87 16.62
N SER A 500 3.73 -0.75 17.31
CA SER A 500 2.40 -0.27 17.71
C SER A 500 1.43 -0.14 16.53
N TYR A 501 0.12 -0.16 16.79
CA TYR A 501 -0.88 0.09 15.76
C TYR A 501 -0.65 1.43 15.03
N ILE A 502 -0.13 2.45 15.71
CA ILE A 502 0.19 3.76 15.13
C ILE A 502 1.38 3.60 14.16
N GLY A 503 2.48 3.00 14.62
CA GLY A 503 3.65 2.73 13.79
C GLY A 503 3.32 1.85 12.57
N MET A 504 2.47 0.85 12.75
CA MET A 504 2.00 -0.01 11.65
C MET A 504 1.10 0.73 10.66
N ILE A 505 0.19 1.61 11.11
CA ILE A 505 -0.62 2.45 10.21
C ILE A 505 0.29 3.37 9.39
N GLU A 506 1.28 4.01 10.00
CA GLU A 506 2.26 4.84 9.30
C GLU A 506 3.07 4.02 8.28
N PHE A 507 3.49 2.81 8.64
CA PHE A 507 4.15 1.90 7.72
C PHE A 507 3.25 1.51 6.54
N ILE A 508 1.96 1.22 6.79
CA ILE A 508 0.99 0.93 5.72
C ILE A 508 0.81 2.13 4.80
N ARG A 509 0.77 3.36 5.34
CA ARG A 509 0.71 4.59 4.53
C ARG A 509 1.88 4.71 3.55
N ASN A 510 3.05 4.16 3.86
CA ASN A 510 4.19 4.17 2.94
C ASN A 510 3.97 3.33 1.67
N TYR A 511 3.06 2.36 1.66
CA TYR A 511 2.67 1.68 0.41
C TYR A 511 1.99 2.63 -0.57
N TYR A 512 1.36 3.68 -0.07
CA TYR A 512 0.75 4.76 -0.86
C TYR A 512 1.70 5.94 -1.13
N ALA A 513 2.98 5.86 -0.74
CA ALA A 513 3.93 6.95 -0.97
C ALA A 513 3.93 7.41 -2.44
N GLY A 514 3.86 8.73 -2.67
CA GLY A 514 3.75 9.31 -4.01
C GLY A 514 2.38 9.16 -4.68
N HIS A 515 1.34 8.77 -3.94
CA HIS A 515 -0.03 8.63 -4.42
C HIS A 515 -1.03 9.39 -3.54
N ARG A 516 -2.27 9.52 -4.03
CA ARG A 516 -3.37 10.26 -3.38
C ARG A 516 -4.72 9.56 -3.61
N GLY A 517 -5.75 10.03 -2.90
CA GLY A 517 -7.11 9.48 -3.00
C GLY A 517 -7.37 8.21 -2.19
N MET A 518 -6.64 8.00 -1.09
CA MET A 518 -6.74 6.84 -0.19
C MET A 518 -7.13 7.24 1.24
N LYS A 519 -7.72 6.31 2.00
CA LYS A 519 -8.10 6.45 3.42
C LYS A 519 -7.87 5.14 4.16
N ILE A 520 -7.43 5.21 5.42
CA ILE A 520 -7.28 4.05 6.31
C ILE A 520 -8.21 4.24 7.51
N ARG A 521 -9.18 3.35 7.67
CA ARG A 521 -10.20 3.41 8.72
C ARG A 521 -10.04 2.25 9.67
N MET A 522 -10.40 2.48 10.93
CA MET A 522 -10.33 1.43 11.95
C MET A 522 -11.71 0.81 12.13
N GLY A 523 -11.78 -0.50 11.94
CA GLY A 523 -13.01 -1.26 12.14
C GLY A 523 -13.16 -1.69 13.60
N ILE A 524 -14.29 -1.34 14.20
CA ILE A 524 -14.70 -1.65 15.56
C ILE A 524 -15.41 -3.00 15.53
N ILE A 525 -14.77 -4.00 16.13
CA ILE A 525 -15.27 -5.39 16.16
C ILE A 525 -15.45 -5.87 17.59
N TYR A 526 -16.27 -6.90 17.76
CA TYR A 526 -16.29 -7.70 18.98
C TYR A 526 -15.81 -9.13 18.72
N PRO A 527 -14.70 -9.56 19.33
CA PRO A 527 -14.05 -10.85 19.04
C PRO A 527 -14.88 -12.13 19.28
N ASP A 528 -15.98 -12.05 20.03
CA ASP A 528 -16.79 -13.22 20.42
C ASP A 528 -18.20 -13.16 19.83
N GLY A 529 -18.27 -12.71 18.57
CA GLY A 529 -19.50 -12.66 17.76
C GLY A 529 -20.60 -11.84 18.43
N GLU A 530 -21.82 -12.35 18.45
CA GLU A 530 -22.99 -11.57 18.86
C GLU A 530 -23.05 -11.19 20.35
N LYS A 531 -22.10 -11.66 21.18
CA LYS A 531 -22.14 -11.43 22.62
C LYS A 531 -21.85 -9.99 23.03
N TRP A 532 -21.43 -9.10 22.12
CA TRP A 532 -21.30 -7.66 22.40
C TRP A 532 -22.59 -7.03 22.91
N LYS A 533 -23.75 -7.58 22.55
CA LYS A 533 -25.07 -7.07 22.98
C LYS A 533 -25.51 -7.62 24.35
N TRP A 534 -24.75 -8.53 24.95
CA TRP A 534 -25.11 -9.23 26.20
C TRP A 534 -24.13 -8.95 27.33
N GLY A 535 -24.43 -7.94 28.13
CA GLY A 535 -23.63 -7.58 29.29
C GLY A 535 -22.38 -6.77 28.96
N VAL A 536 -22.21 -6.37 27.68
CA VAL A 536 -21.14 -5.48 27.21
C VAL A 536 -21.72 -4.14 26.77
N LEU A 537 -22.05 -3.97 25.49
CA LEU A 537 -22.47 -2.68 24.93
C LEU A 537 -23.95 -2.32 25.19
N ASN A 538 -24.70 -3.18 25.89
CA ASN A 538 -26.01 -2.82 26.44
C ASN A 538 -25.90 -2.15 27.83
N LYS A 539 -24.69 -1.99 28.37
CA LYS A 539 -24.41 -1.23 29.60
C LYS A 539 -23.81 0.11 29.22
N GLU A 540 -24.41 1.20 29.68
CA GLU A 540 -23.92 2.56 29.38
C GLU A 540 -22.48 2.79 29.84
N GLU A 541 -22.11 2.31 31.03
CA GLU A 541 -20.74 2.44 31.54
C GLU A 541 -19.68 1.85 30.58
N TYR A 542 -20.00 0.72 29.96
CA TYR A 542 -19.07 0.03 29.05
C TYR A 542 -19.08 0.69 27.68
N LEU A 543 -20.23 1.20 27.25
CA LEU A 543 -20.31 2.03 26.05
C LEU A 543 -19.54 3.34 26.24
N ASP A 544 -19.55 3.96 27.43
CA ASP A 544 -18.75 5.14 27.75
C ASP A 544 -17.25 4.86 27.58
N ASN A 545 -16.77 3.70 28.04
CA ASN A 545 -15.39 3.27 27.81
C ASN A 545 -15.06 3.19 26.32
N MET A 546 -15.92 2.53 25.54
CA MET A 546 -15.74 2.40 24.10
C MET A 546 -15.69 3.77 23.40
N ILE A 547 -16.61 4.68 23.75
CA ILE A 547 -16.69 6.02 23.17
C ILE A 547 -15.44 6.85 23.50
N ASN A 548 -14.94 6.77 24.74
CA ASN A 548 -13.73 7.47 25.16
C ASN A 548 -12.49 6.99 24.40
N ASP A 549 -12.35 5.69 24.19
CA ASP A 549 -11.22 5.13 23.46
C ASP A 549 -11.35 5.33 21.94
N ALA A 550 -12.56 5.29 21.39
CA ALA A 550 -12.82 5.62 19.99
C ALA A 550 -12.43 7.07 19.64
N LYS A 551 -12.62 8.03 20.56
CA LYS A 551 -12.14 9.42 20.40
C LYS A 551 -10.62 9.49 20.25
N LYS A 552 -9.87 8.73 21.05
CA LYS A 552 -8.40 8.66 20.95
C LYS A 552 -7.99 8.02 19.63
N LEU A 553 -8.61 6.90 19.29
CA LEU A 553 -8.34 6.14 18.07
C LEU A 553 -8.55 6.96 16.80
N LEU A 554 -9.62 7.76 16.73
CA LEU A 554 -9.96 8.60 15.57
C LEU A 554 -8.85 9.60 15.22
N THR A 555 -7.98 9.96 16.17
CA THR A 555 -6.87 10.88 15.92
C THR A 555 -5.77 10.26 15.04
N HIS A 556 -5.69 8.93 14.96
CA HIS A 556 -4.62 8.19 14.26
C HIS A 556 -5.08 7.53 12.93
N CYS A 557 -6.37 7.53 12.63
CA CYS A 557 -6.94 6.98 11.40
C CYS A 557 -7.75 8.03 10.62
N ASP A 558 -8.17 7.68 9.41
CA ASP A 558 -9.01 8.52 8.55
C ASP A 558 -10.52 8.32 8.79
N GLY A 559 -10.90 7.48 9.75
CA GLY A 559 -12.29 7.15 9.98
C GLY A 559 -12.52 5.86 10.77
N LEU A 560 -13.79 5.56 11.02
CA LEU A 560 -14.23 4.36 11.73
C LEU A 560 -15.20 3.54 10.86
N ASP A 561 -15.19 2.23 11.05
CA ASP A 561 -16.22 1.31 10.58
C ASP A 561 -16.80 0.56 11.77
N VAL A 562 -18.13 0.43 11.84
CA VAL A 562 -18.79 -0.37 12.88
C VAL A 562 -19.11 -1.75 12.31
N ASP A 563 -18.46 -2.78 12.86
CA ASP A 563 -18.60 -4.17 12.43
C ASP A 563 -18.95 -5.07 13.62
N LEU A 564 -20.12 -4.82 14.20
CA LEU A 564 -20.64 -5.53 15.36
C LEU A 564 -21.63 -6.61 14.92
N GLU A 565 -21.11 -7.82 14.76
CA GLU A 565 -21.86 -8.98 14.27
C GLU A 565 -22.46 -9.78 15.44
N TRP A 566 -23.76 -10.07 15.57
CA TRP A 566 -24.88 -9.85 14.64
C TRP A 566 -26.15 -9.36 15.35
N MET A 567 -27.09 -8.80 14.57
CA MET A 567 -28.40 -8.36 15.03
C MET A 567 -29.52 -9.19 14.39
N TYR A 568 -30.34 -9.87 15.20
CA TYR A 568 -31.42 -10.75 14.72
C TYR A 568 -32.82 -10.37 15.24
N SER A 569 -32.90 -9.43 16.18
CA SER A 569 -34.15 -9.02 16.83
C SER A 569 -34.25 -7.50 16.97
N SER A 570 -35.47 -6.99 17.19
CA SER A 570 -35.66 -5.55 17.44
C SER A 570 -34.86 -5.05 18.65
N SER A 571 -34.67 -5.87 19.69
CA SER A 571 -33.84 -5.50 20.85
C SER A 571 -32.36 -5.38 20.50
N ASP A 572 -31.84 -6.27 19.64
CA ASP A 572 -30.45 -6.19 19.19
C ASP A 572 -30.21 -4.89 18.41
N TRP A 573 -31.16 -4.53 17.55
CA TRP A 573 -31.11 -3.29 16.78
C TRP A 573 -31.24 -2.04 17.64
N THR A 574 -32.02 -2.06 18.73
CA THR A 574 -32.04 -0.95 19.69
C THR A 574 -30.64 -0.69 20.24
N ILE A 575 -29.89 -1.73 20.59
CA ILE A 575 -28.53 -1.60 21.12
C ILE A 575 -27.57 -1.13 20.02
N TYR A 576 -27.58 -1.77 18.84
CA TYR A 576 -26.72 -1.39 17.71
C TYR A 576 -26.92 0.07 17.30
N ASN A 577 -28.19 0.49 17.11
CA ASN A 577 -28.51 1.86 16.72
C ASN A 577 -28.11 2.85 17.82
N HIS A 578 -28.22 2.48 19.09
CA HIS A 578 -27.75 3.33 20.19
C HIS A 578 -26.23 3.52 20.15
N VAL A 579 -25.46 2.45 19.95
CA VAL A 579 -24.00 2.50 19.77
C VAL A 579 -23.61 3.39 18.59
N VAL A 580 -24.20 3.16 17.42
CA VAL A 580 -23.93 3.94 16.21
C VAL A 580 -24.27 5.41 16.41
N LYS A 581 -25.41 5.71 17.05
CA LYS A 581 -25.81 7.08 17.35
C LYS A 581 -24.77 7.79 18.23
N ARG A 582 -24.28 7.13 19.28
CA ARG A 582 -23.24 7.71 20.16
C ARG A 582 -21.92 7.93 19.43
N LEU A 583 -21.50 6.99 18.57
CA LEU A 583 -20.31 7.20 17.73
C LEU A 583 -20.47 8.41 16.81
N ILE A 584 -21.64 8.58 16.18
CA ILE A 584 -21.96 9.74 15.34
C ILE A 584 -21.93 11.04 16.17
N ASP A 585 -22.70 11.09 17.25
CA ASP A 585 -22.98 12.33 18.00
C ASP A 585 -21.81 12.77 18.88
N GLU A 586 -20.96 11.83 19.33
CA GLU A 586 -19.89 12.12 20.29
C GLU A 586 -18.48 11.94 19.75
N VAL A 587 -18.25 10.97 18.84
CA VAL A 587 -16.91 10.67 18.31
C VAL A 587 -16.68 11.36 16.98
N MET A 588 -17.64 11.29 16.06
CA MET A 588 -17.55 11.92 14.74
C MET A 588 -17.91 13.41 14.75
N ALA A 589 -18.46 13.93 15.86
CA ALA A 589 -18.81 15.34 16.00
C ALA A 589 -17.60 16.24 15.73
N GLY A 590 -17.74 17.20 14.81
CA GLY A 590 -16.66 18.10 14.40
C GLY A 590 -15.64 17.49 13.43
N HIS A 591 -15.78 16.21 13.06
CA HIS A 591 -14.83 15.50 12.19
C HIS A 591 -15.42 15.03 10.85
N ARG A 592 -16.73 15.17 10.65
CA ARG A 592 -17.48 14.69 9.47
C ARG A 592 -16.99 15.21 8.12
N ASP A 593 -16.34 16.38 8.09
CA ASP A 593 -15.77 16.96 6.86
C ASP A 593 -14.41 16.34 6.48
N THR A 594 -13.77 15.61 7.40
CA THR A 594 -12.37 15.14 7.23
C THR A 594 -12.20 13.64 7.44
N LYS A 595 -13.10 13.01 8.20
CA LYS A 595 -13.09 11.60 8.56
C LYS A 595 -14.30 10.89 7.97
N THR A 596 -14.14 9.61 7.66
CA THR A 596 -15.20 8.75 7.11
C THR A 596 -15.79 7.86 8.19
N PHE A 597 -17.11 7.75 8.27
CA PHE A 597 -17.83 6.87 9.19
C PHE A 597 -18.74 5.90 8.43
N THR A 598 -18.50 4.60 8.58
CA THR A 598 -19.30 3.56 7.92
C THR A 598 -19.80 2.51 8.90
N CYS A 599 -20.74 1.71 8.42
CA CYS A 599 -21.22 0.52 9.12
C CYS A 599 -21.12 -0.68 8.17
N SER A 600 -20.48 -1.75 8.63
CA SER A 600 -20.50 -3.05 7.99
C SER A 600 -21.76 -3.81 8.42
N LEU A 601 -22.60 -4.17 7.44
CA LEU A 601 -23.86 -4.90 7.65
C LEU A 601 -23.91 -6.11 6.72
N HIS A 602 -24.76 -7.10 6.99
CA HIS A 602 -24.87 -8.29 6.15
C HIS A 602 -26.26 -8.44 5.53
N LYS A 603 -26.36 -9.18 4.41
CA LYS A 603 -27.66 -9.47 3.76
C LYS A 603 -28.70 -10.07 4.71
N VAL A 604 -28.28 -10.80 5.74
CA VAL A 604 -29.20 -11.41 6.73
C VAL A 604 -29.41 -10.56 7.98
N SER A 605 -28.69 -9.44 8.12
CA SER A 605 -28.70 -8.56 9.29
C SER A 605 -28.50 -7.10 8.87
N TYR A 606 -29.56 -6.52 8.29
CA TYR A 606 -29.59 -5.10 7.86
C TYR A 606 -30.93 -4.41 8.19
N GLY A 607 -32.03 -5.19 8.28
CA GLY A 607 -33.42 -4.71 8.28
C GLY A 607 -33.90 -3.98 9.54
N GLY A 608 -33.02 -3.65 10.49
CA GLY A 608 -33.37 -2.89 11.68
C GLY A 608 -32.51 -1.64 11.92
N PHE A 609 -31.66 -1.26 10.96
CA PHE A 609 -30.89 -0.02 11.05
C PHE A 609 -31.81 1.21 11.05
N ASP A 610 -31.63 2.14 11.98
CA ASP A 610 -32.49 3.32 12.06
C ASP A 610 -32.35 4.17 10.80
N LYS A 611 -33.44 4.25 10.03
CA LYS A 611 -33.48 4.98 8.75
C LYS A 611 -33.17 6.47 8.91
N THR A 612 -33.41 7.05 10.08
CA THR A 612 -33.11 8.46 10.34
C THR A 612 -31.61 8.74 10.35
N MET A 613 -30.78 7.74 10.67
CA MET A 613 -29.31 7.85 10.73
C MET A 613 -28.62 7.50 9.40
N ILE A 614 -29.33 7.03 8.37
CA ILE A 614 -28.71 6.61 7.09
C ILE A 614 -27.91 7.75 6.45
N ASN A 615 -28.39 8.98 6.58
CA ASN A 615 -27.70 10.15 6.02
C ASN A 615 -26.45 10.54 6.83
N ASP A 616 -26.38 10.11 8.09
CA ASP A 616 -25.28 10.38 9.01
C ASP A 616 -24.12 9.38 8.88
N VAL A 617 -24.35 8.27 8.18
CA VAL A 617 -23.33 7.28 7.80
C VAL A 617 -22.88 7.58 6.38
N ASP A 618 -21.57 7.68 6.12
CA ASP A 618 -21.04 8.05 4.80
C ASP A 618 -21.45 7.04 3.72
N PHE A 619 -21.32 5.75 4.03
CA PHE A 619 -21.82 4.61 3.24
C PHE A 619 -21.77 3.32 4.07
N PHE A 620 -22.39 2.26 3.57
CA PHE A 620 -22.48 0.95 4.22
C PHE A 620 -21.74 -0.10 3.40
N THR A 621 -20.88 -0.86 4.06
CA THR A 621 -20.18 -2.03 3.51
C THR A 621 -21.04 -3.26 3.73
N PHE A 622 -21.80 -3.66 2.71
CA PHE A 622 -22.65 -4.84 2.79
C PHE A 622 -21.84 -6.11 2.54
N GLN A 623 -21.66 -6.88 3.60
CA GLN A 623 -21.06 -8.20 3.58
C GLN A 623 -21.96 -9.19 2.84
N LEU A 624 -21.46 -9.70 1.71
CA LEU A 624 -22.11 -10.67 0.82
C LEU A 624 -21.19 -11.88 0.59
N TYR A 625 -20.54 -12.26 1.68
CA TYR A 625 -19.63 -13.39 1.78
C TYR A 625 -19.91 -14.11 3.10
N GLY A 626 -19.32 -15.28 3.27
CA GLY A 626 -19.45 -16.09 4.48
C GLY A 626 -19.31 -17.57 4.15
N PRO A 627 -19.33 -18.45 5.15
CA PRO A 627 -18.94 -19.86 4.96
C PRO A 627 -19.92 -20.67 4.10
N ASN A 628 -21.09 -20.10 3.81
CA ASN A 628 -22.15 -20.71 3.01
C ASN A 628 -21.93 -20.45 1.51
N LYS A 629 -21.96 -21.52 0.71
CA LYS A 629 -21.76 -21.48 -0.75
C LYS A 629 -22.76 -20.60 -1.48
N GLU A 630 -23.98 -20.44 -0.95
CA GLU A 630 -25.04 -19.64 -1.55
C GLU A 630 -24.63 -18.17 -1.72
N THR A 631 -23.73 -17.66 -0.88
CA THR A 631 -23.20 -16.27 -0.98
C THR A 631 -22.34 -16.06 -2.24
N TYR A 632 -21.88 -17.14 -2.88
CA TYR A 632 -21.04 -17.14 -4.09
C TYR A 632 -21.84 -17.46 -5.36
N TYR A 633 -23.16 -17.64 -5.25
CA TYR A 633 -24.02 -17.73 -6.43
C TYR A 633 -24.32 -16.33 -6.95
N TRP A 634 -24.40 -16.20 -8.28
CA TRP A 634 -24.73 -14.93 -8.91
C TRP A 634 -26.04 -14.35 -8.38
N ASP A 635 -27.10 -15.15 -8.32
CA ASP A 635 -28.45 -14.67 -7.97
C ASP A 635 -28.54 -14.09 -6.55
N TYR A 636 -27.65 -14.49 -5.65
CA TYR A 636 -27.55 -13.93 -4.30
C TYR A 636 -27.22 -12.44 -4.31
N TYR A 637 -26.42 -12.01 -5.29
CA TYR A 637 -25.88 -10.65 -5.37
C TYR A 637 -26.94 -9.61 -5.81
N PRO A 638 -27.64 -9.75 -6.96
CA PRO A 638 -28.76 -8.86 -7.29
C PRO A 638 -29.91 -8.92 -6.29
N GLU A 639 -30.18 -10.08 -5.69
CA GLU A 639 -31.22 -10.20 -4.64
C GLU A 639 -30.87 -9.32 -3.43
N ALA A 640 -29.62 -9.37 -2.96
CA ALA A 640 -29.16 -8.53 -1.85
C ALA A 640 -29.31 -7.04 -2.15
N TYR A 641 -28.92 -6.60 -3.35
CA TYR A 641 -29.13 -5.20 -3.78
C TYR A 641 -30.60 -4.78 -3.71
N ASN A 642 -31.51 -5.62 -4.21
CA ASN A 642 -32.95 -5.34 -4.17
C ASN A 642 -33.46 -5.25 -2.72
N TRP A 643 -32.93 -6.06 -1.82
CA TRP A 643 -33.28 -6.02 -0.39
C TRP A 643 -32.82 -4.73 0.28
N PHE A 644 -31.57 -4.31 0.04
CA PHE A 644 -31.02 -3.06 0.61
C PHE A 644 -31.79 -1.83 0.12
N THR A 645 -32.03 -1.74 -1.19
CA THR A 645 -32.79 -0.63 -1.77
C THR A 645 -34.27 -0.64 -1.35
N SER A 646 -34.91 -1.82 -1.25
CA SER A 646 -36.30 -1.93 -0.75
C SER A 646 -36.42 -1.51 0.72
N TYR A 647 -35.38 -1.70 1.51
CA TYR A 647 -35.34 -1.19 2.88
C TYR A 647 -35.29 0.34 2.93
N GLY A 648 -34.61 0.97 1.97
CA GLY A 648 -34.48 2.42 1.87
C GLY A 648 -33.04 2.91 1.91
N PHE A 649 -32.04 2.05 1.76
CA PHE A 649 -30.65 2.51 1.57
C PHE A 649 -30.50 3.19 0.20
N PRO A 650 -30.03 4.44 0.14
CA PRO A 650 -29.71 5.11 -1.11
C PRO A 650 -28.59 4.39 -1.87
N LYS A 651 -28.63 4.40 -3.20
CA LYS A 651 -27.63 3.74 -4.06
C LYS A 651 -26.21 4.25 -3.81
N ASP A 652 -26.08 5.55 -3.58
CA ASP A 652 -24.82 6.24 -3.26
C ASP A 652 -24.33 6.00 -1.81
N LYS A 653 -25.06 5.20 -1.02
CA LYS A 653 -24.66 4.69 0.30
C LYS A 653 -24.36 3.19 0.30
N ILE A 654 -24.51 2.49 -0.83
CA ILE A 654 -24.35 1.03 -0.90
C ILE A 654 -22.98 0.66 -1.48
N LEU A 655 -22.15 -0.04 -0.70
CA LEU A 655 -21.00 -0.83 -1.17
C LEU A 655 -21.36 -2.31 -1.04
N MET A 656 -21.39 -3.03 -2.16
CA MET A 656 -21.61 -4.49 -2.13
C MET A 656 -20.29 -5.22 -2.23
N SER A 657 -20.15 -6.31 -1.48
CA SER A 657 -18.88 -7.01 -1.35
C SER A 657 -18.81 -8.35 -2.06
N TYR A 658 -17.60 -8.89 -2.21
CA TYR A 658 -17.37 -10.29 -2.56
C TYR A 658 -16.24 -10.88 -1.72
N GLY A 659 -16.32 -12.19 -1.47
CA GLY A 659 -15.29 -12.91 -0.73
C GLY A 659 -14.16 -13.42 -1.63
N VAL A 660 -12.93 -13.29 -1.16
CA VAL A 660 -11.69 -13.85 -1.72
C VAL A 660 -11.36 -15.14 -0.98
N LEU A 661 -12.36 -16.01 -0.83
CA LEU A 661 -12.29 -17.24 -0.05
C LEU A 661 -12.81 -18.43 -0.85
N LEU A 662 -12.48 -19.62 -0.35
CA LEU A 662 -13.09 -20.89 -0.69
C LEU A 662 -14.04 -21.28 0.42
N VAL A 663 -15.29 -21.57 0.07
CA VAL A 663 -16.35 -21.87 1.05
C VAL A 663 -17.04 -23.19 0.75
N ASN A 664 -17.98 -23.60 1.62
CA ASN A 664 -18.57 -24.95 1.72
C ASN A 664 -17.75 -25.87 2.65
N ASN A 665 -18.22 -26.04 3.89
CA ASN A 665 -17.55 -26.81 4.96
C ASN A 665 -16.22 -26.17 5.42
N GLY A 666 -16.30 -24.95 5.96
CA GLY A 666 -15.15 -24.15 6.39
C GLY A 666 -14.63 -23.21 5.30
N GLU A 667 -13.76 -22.28 5.70
CA GLU A 667 -13.22 -21.20 4.87
C GLU A 667 -11.71 -21.34 4.69
N GLU A 668 -11.25 -21.16 3.46
CA GLU A 668 -9.84 -21.13 3.07
C GLU A 668 -9.59 -19.95 2.13
N GLY A 669 -8.34 -19.58 1.89
CA GLY A 669 -8.04 -18.43 1.01
C GLY A 669 -8.23 -18.80 -0.45
N TYR A 670 -8.69 -17.87 -1.30
CA TYR A 670 -8.75 -18.10 -2.76
C TYR A 670 -7.40 -18.58 -3.33
N LYS A 671 -6.29 -18.05 -2.80
CA LYS A 671 -4.94 -18.48 -3.14
C LYS A 671 -4.67 -19.98 -2.94
N ASP A 672 -5.38 -20.62 -2.02
CA ASP A 672 -5.20 -22.04 -1.69
C ASP A 672 -5.61 -22.97 -2.83
N LEU A 673 -6.45 -22.52 -3.78
CA LEU A 673 -6.70 -23.28 -5.02
C LEU A 673 -5.40 -23.61 -5.75
N PHE A 674 -4.47 -22.66 -5.75
CA PHE A 674 -3.21 -22.71 -6.46
C PHE A 674 -2.10 -23.30 -5.59
N GLU A 675 -2.05 -22.88 -4.32
CA GLU A 675 -0.99 -23.28 -3.39
C GLU A 675 -1.19 -24.69 -2.83
N LYS A 676 -2.44 -25.15 -2.66
CA LYS A 676 -2.78 -26.43 -2.01
C LYS A 676 -3.51 -27.42 -2.93
N TYR A 677 -4.39 -26.94 -3.81
CA TYR A 677 -5.33 -27.80 -4.55
C TYR A 677 -5.01 -27.98 -6.05
N GLY A 678 -3.82 -27.58 -6.49
CA GLY A 678 -3.26 -27.95 -7.80
C GLY A 678 -3.84 -27.19 -9.00
N MET A 679 -4.60 -26.11 -8.78
CA MET A 679 -5.01 -25.21 -9.85
C MET A 679 -3.80 -24.46 -10.43
N ASN A 680 -3.69 -24.39 -11.75
CA ASN A 680 -2.61 -23.75 -12.50
C ASN A 680 -3.08 -23.36 -13.91
N ASP A 681 -2.22 -22.75 -14.72
CA ASP A 681 -2.60 -22.23 -16.04
C ASP A 681 -3.20 -23.27 -16.99
N SER A 682 -2.87 -24.56 -16.84
CA SER A 682 -3.39 -25.63 -17.72
C SER A 682 -4.82 -26.05 -17.44
N ASN A 683 -5.32 -25.78 -16.23
CA ASN A 683 -6.66 -26.19 -15.77
C ASN A 683 -7.50 -25.02 -15.23
N PHE A 684 -6.94 -23.81 -15.22
CA PHE A 684 -7.63 -22.59 -14.84
C PHE A 684 -8.60 -22.16 -15.94
N ASP A 685 -9.85 -21.94 -15.55
CA ASP A 685 -10.87 -21.29 -16.37
C ASP A 685 -11.45 -20.11 -15.56
N PRO A 686 -11.34 -18.87 -16.06
CA PRO A 686 -11.82 -17.68 -15.34
C PRO A 686 -13.34 -17.66 -15.11
N ALA A 687 -14.10 -18.51 -15.78
CA ALA A 687 -15.55 -18.67 -15.59
C ALA A 687 -15.92 -19.62 -14.43
N LEU A 688 -14.98 -20.45 -13.95
CA LEU A 688 -15.25 -21.38 -12.85
C LEU A 688 -15.44 -20.64 -11.53
N ASN A 689 -16.38 -21.15 -10.73
CA ASN A 689 -16.71 -20.64 -9.39
C ASN A 689 -16.74 -21.76 -8.35
N SER A 690 -16.24 -22.94 -8.72
CA SER A 690 -16.10 -24.09 -7.84
C SER A 690 -14.96 -25.00 -8.29
N TRP A 691 -14.40 -25.76 -7.34
CA TRP A 691 -13.28 -26.67 -7.58
C TRP A 691 -13.28 -27.81 -6.56
N ASP A 692 -12.87 -28.99 -6.99
CA ASP A 692 -12.67 -30.14 -6.09
C ASP A 692 -11.37 -29.98 -5.30
N CYS A 693 -11.50 -29.69 -4.01
CA CYS A 693 -10.41 -29.45 -3.08
C CYS A 693 -10.19 -30.70 -2.22
N GLY A 694 -9.68 -31.77 -2.83
CA GLY A 694 -9.37 -33.02 -2.12
C GLY A 694 -10.59 -33.85 -1.73
N GLY A 695 -11.60 -33.92 -2.59
CA GLY A 695 -12.86 -34.66 -2.41
C GLY A 695 -14.01 -33.79 -1.90
N ILE A 696 -13.78 -32.50 -1.64
CA ILE A 696 -14.80 -31.53 -1.23
C ILE A 696 -14.86 -30.43 -2.27
N VAL A 697 -16.00 -30.29 -2.94
CA VAL A 697 -16.24 -29.17 -3.86
C VAL A 697 -16.39 -27.88 -3.07
N LYS A 698 -15.41 -27.00 -3.18
CA LYS A 698 -15.44 -25.64 -2.65
C LYS A 698 -16.01 -24.67 -3.68
N TYR A 699 -16.60 -23.58 -3.20
CA TYR A 699 -17.14 -22.48 -4.04
C TYR A 699 -16.34 -21.20 -3.79
N TYR A 700 -16.16 -20.40 -4.83
CA TYR A 700 -15.36 -19.17 -4.79
C TYR A 700 -15.79 -18.19 -5.89
N ASN A 701 -15.35 -16.94 -5.80
CA ASN A 701 -15.56 -15.96 -6.87
C ASN A 701 -14.48 -16.16 -7.94
N GLY A 702 -14.86 -16.63 -9.13
CA GLY A 702 -13.97 -16.66 -10.28
C GLY A 702 -13.73 -15.27 -10.87
N VAL A 703 -12.68 -15.12 -11.67
CA VAL A 703 -12.31 -13.84 -12.32
C VAL A 703 -13.48 -13.22 -13.08
N ASN A 704 -14.21 -13.99 -13.88
CA ASN A 704 -15.35 -13.49 -14.65
C ASN A 704 -16.53 -13.10 -13.75
N GLN A 705 -16.77 -13.84 -12.65
CA GLN A 705 -17.84 -13.49 -11.72
C GLN A 705 -17.49 -12.19 -10.97
N THR A 706 -16.24 -12.01 -10.55
CA THR A 706 -15.77 -10.77 -9.92
C THR A 706 -15.95 -9.58 -10.86
N LYS A 707 -15.57 -9.71 -12.15
CA LYS A 707 -15.82 -8.68 -13.18
C LYS A 707 -17.30 -8.35 -13.33
N ARG A 708 -18.15 -9.39 -13.45
CA ARG A 708 -19.61 -9.25 -13.56
C ARG A 708 -20.22 -8.52 -12.35
N LYS A 709 -19.71 -8.76 -11.14
CA LYS A 709 -20.13 -8.03 -9.93
C LYS A 709 -19.79 -6.54 -10.02
N GLN A 710 -18.66 -6.18 -10.62
CA GLN A 710 -18.28 -4.77 -10.83
C GLN A 710 -19.12 -4.08 -11.90
N GLU A 711 -19.42 -4.77 -13.00
CA GLU A 711 -20.36 -4.28 -14.01
C GLU A 711 -21.72 -3.96 -13.38
N PHE A 712 -22.20 -4.81 -12.46
CA PHE A 712 -23.43 -4.57 -11.73
C PHE A 712 -23.36 -3.34 -10.81
N ILE A 713 -22.23 -3.11 -10.12
CA ILE A 713 -22.02 -1.89 -9.32
C ILE A 713 -22.16 -0.65 -10.19
N ILE A 714 -21.59 -0.66 -11.41
CA ILE A 714 -21.70 0.43 -12.37
C ILE A 714 -23.15 0.58 -12.86
N GLU A 715 -23.79 -0.51 -13.30
CA GLU A 715 -25.17 -0.52 -13.82
C GLU A 715 -26.19 0.01 -12.80
N LYS A 716 -26.02 -0.33 -11.52
CA LYS A 716 -26.90 0.12 -10.44
C LYS A 716 -26.51 1.46 -9.83
N ASP A 717 -25.40 2.05 -10.28
CA ASP A 717 -24.80 3.27 -9.70
C ASP A 717 -24.60 3.17 -8.17
N CYS A 718 -24.14 2.00 -7.71
CA CYS A 718 -23.76 1.81 -6.31
C CYS A 718 -22.47 2.59 -6.01
N ARG A 719 -22.32 3.10 -4.78
CA ARG A 719 -21.16 3.93 -4.40
C ARG A 719 -19.80 3.26 -4.60
N GLY A 720 -19.74 1.93 -4.50
CA GLY A 720 -18.51 1.19 -4.67
C GLY A 720 -18.64 -0.30 -4.40
N THR A 721 -17.51 -0.93 -4.16
CA THR A 721 -17.40 -2.34 -3.81
C THR A 721 -16.45 -2.54 -2.63
N MET A 722 -16.56 -3.68 -1.98
CA MET A 722 -15.66 -4.12 -0.92
C MET A 722 -15.20 -5.57 -1.19
N TYR A 723 -13.99 -5.93 -0.79
CA TYR A 723 -13.52 -7.31 -0.93
C TYR A 723 -12.92 -7.84 0.38
N PHE A 724 -13.31 -9.06 0.73
CA PHE A 724 -12.94 -9.73 1.96
C PHE A 724 -12.18 -11.03 1.66
N ASP A 725 -10.87 -11.15 1.87
CA ASP A 725 -9.94 -10.15 2.40
C ASP A 725 -8.72 -10.01 1.48
N MET A 726 -7.84 -9.04 1.78
CA MET A 726 -6.64 -8.77 0.99
C MET A 726 -5.66 -9.94 0.94
N GLY A 727 -5.43 -10.60 2.08
CA GLY A 727 -4.33 -11.55 2.21
C GLY A 727 -4.62 -12.97 1.70
N ASN A 728 -5.85 -13.22 1.28
CA ASN A 728 -6.30 -14.49 0.71
C ASN A 728 -6.33 -14.49 -0.83
N ASP A 729 -5.97 -13.38 -1.49
CA ASP A 729 -5.87 -13.31 -2.95
C ASP A 729 -4.51 -13.83 -3.48
N GLN A 730 -4.46 -14.03 -4.80
CA GLN A 730 -3.21 -14.12 -5.55
C GLN A 730 -2.50 -12.74 -5.61
N PRO A 731 -1.16 -12.70 -5.76
CA PRO A 731 -0.46 -11.45 -6.01
C PRO A 731 -1.01 -10.73 -7.24
N VAL A 732 -1.17 -9.40 -7.17
CA VAL A 732 -1.77 -8.57 -8.25
C VAL A 732 -1.16 -8.80 -9.65
N ARG A 733 0.14 -9.10 -9.72
CA ARG A 733 0.82 -9.42 -10.99
C ARG A 733 0.26 -10.65 -11.70
N ASP A 734 -0.33 -11.59 -10.96
CA ASP A 734 -1.00 -12.75 -11.54
C ASP A 734 -2.38 -12.32 -12.09
N TYR A 735 -2.69 -12.73 -13.33
CA TYR A 735 -3.95 -12.41 -13.99
C TYR A 735 -5.16 -13.10 -13.32
N LYS A 736 -4.92 -14.03 -12.40
CA LYS A 736 -5.92 -14.72 -11.59
C LYS A 736 -6.33 -13.96 -10.33
N SER A 737 -5.61 -12.89 -9.97
CA SER A 737 -5.95 -12.06 -8.82
C SER A 737 -7.35 -11.43 -8.97
N LEU A 738 -8.17 -11.57 -7.93
CA LEU A 738 -9.53 -11.04 -7.94
C LEU A 738 -9.56 -9.52 -7.79
N ILE A 739 -8.66 -8.92 -7.00
CA ILE A 739 -8.59 -7.46 -6.91
C ILE A 739 -8.14 -6.82 -8.23
N ARG A 740 -7.26 -7.50 -8.99
CA ARG A 740 -6.93 -7.10 -10.36
C ARG A 740 -8.14 -7.21 -11.27
N ALA A 741 -8.84 -8.34 -11.25
CA ALA A 741 -10.04 -8.56 -12.05
C ALA A 741 -11.12 -7.50 -11.77
N GLN A 742 -11.28 -7.09 -10.51
CA GLN A 742 -12.13 -5.97 -10.14
C GLN A 742 -11.64 -4.66 -10.77
N ASN A 743 -10.36 -4.30 -10.60
CA ASN A 743 -9.81 -3.03 -11.07
C ASN A 743 -9.76 -2.91 -12.61
N ASP A 744 -9.84 -4.02 -13.34
CA ASP A 744 -10.04 -4.02 -14.80
C ASP A 744 -11.39 -3.37 -15.20
N ILE A 745 -12.42 -3.50 -14.35
CA ILE A 745 -13.77 -2.97 -14.61
C ILE A 745 -14.06 -1.70 -13.81
N LEU A 746 -13.64 -1.66 -12.55
CA LEU A 746 -13.87 -0.56 -11.61
C LEU A 746 -12.56 -0.29 -10.86
N ALA A 747 -11.79 0.67 -11.37
CA ALA A 747 -10.52 1.05 -10.79
C ALA A 747 -10.72 1.85 -9.48
N SER A 748 -9.82 1.61 -8.52
CA SER A 748 -9.78 2.36 -7.27
C SER A 748 -9.36 3.83 -7.43
N ASN A 749 -8.67 4.19 -8.53
CA ASN A 749 -8.15 5.55 -8.73
C ASN A 749 -7.30 6.07 -7.56
N VAL A 750 -6.54 5.18 -6.91
CA VAL A 750 -5.37 5.60 -6.10
C VAL A 750 -4.34 6.16 -7.07
N ASP A 751 -4.39 7.48 -7.24
CA ASP A 751 -3.75 8.17 -8.34
C ASP A 751 -2.33 8.58 -7.94
N THR A 752 -1.41 8.59 -8.90
CA THR A 752 -0.07 9.15 -8.67
C THR A 752 -0.18 10.63 -8.32
N LEU A 753 0.58 11.12 -7.34
CA LEU A 753 0.62 12.54 -6.98
C LEU A 753 1.68 13.25 -7.84
N ILE A 754 1.23 14.12 -8.75
CA ILE A 754 2.11 14.83 -9.67
C ILE A 754 1.82 16.34 -9.56
N THR A 755 2.77 17.09 -9.00
CA THR A 755 2.67 18.54 -8.85
C THR A 755 3.44 19.29 -9.94
N LYS A 756 4.37 18.62 -10.61
CA LYS A 756 5.18 19.18 -11.70
C LYS A 756 5.65 18.08 -12.64
N VAL A 757 5.86 18.45 -13.89
CA VAL A 757 6.42 17.58 -14.94
C VAL A 757 7.53 18.31 -15.69
N ASP A 758 8.42 17.55 -16.32
CA ASP A 758 9.39 18.08 -17.28
C ASP A 758 8.72 18.15 -18.66
N LEU A 759 8.82 19.30 -19.32
CA LEU A 759 8.26 19.54 -20.65
C LEU A 759 9.29 19.31 -21.76
N GLY A 760 10.58 19.20 -21.44
CA GLY A 760 11.57 18.77 -22.43
C GLY A 760 11.20 17.38 -22.99
N PRO A 761 11.68 17.00 -24.19
CA PRO A 761 11.64 15.61 -24.56
C PRO A 761 12.37 14.84 -23.46
N VAL A 762 11.62 14.06 -22.69
CA VAL A 762 12.17 13.13 -21.71
C VAL A 762 12.85 11.98 -22.48
N GLY A 763 13.98 12.32 -23.10
CA GLY A 763 14.95 11.35 -23.55
C GLY A 763 15.55 10.70 -22.31
N ILE A 764 14.90 9.64 -21.83
CA ILE A 764 15.37 8.68 -20.84
C ILE A 764 15.66 9.30 -19.46
N GLN A 765 14.71 9.19 -18.53
CA GLN A 765 15.09 9.02 -17.12
C GLN A 765 15.61 7.60 -16.93
N ASN A 766 16.86 7.49 -16.47
CA ASN A 766 17.36 6.26 -15.89
C ASN A 766 16.44 5.85 -14.74
N ILE A 767 15.72 4.75 -14.89
CA ILE A 767 15.29 4.00 -13.72
C ILE A 767 16.55 3.34 -13.17
N GLU A 768 17.08 3.91 -12.08
CA GLU A 768 17.79 3.13 -11.10
C GLU A 768 16.91 1.95 -10.67
N LYS A 769 17.41 0.72 -10.85
CA LYS A 769 17.31 -0.33 -9.84
C LYS A 769 18.10 -1.57 -10.23
N ASN A 770 19.17 -1.82 -9.49
CA ASN A 770 19.31 -3.01 -8.64
C ASN A 770 20.75 -3.07 -8.12
N GLY A 771 20.97 -2.59 -6.89
CA GLY A 771 21.91 -3.17 -5.90
C GLY A 771 23.37 -3.49 -6.30
N LYS A 772 23.82 -3.17 -7.51
CA LYS A 772 25.21 -3.25 -7.92
C LYS A 772 25.71 -1.82 -7.94
N LYS A 773 26.71 -1.51 -7.10
CA LYS A 773 27.48 -0.27 -7.18
C LYS A 773 27.77 0.00 -8.66
N GLU A 774 27.41 1.17 -9.17
CA GLU A 774 27.82 1.57 -10.51
C GLU A 774 29.34 1.41 -10.61
N ILE A 775 29.82 0.45 -11.40
CA ILE A 775 31.27 0.17 -11.50
C ILE A 775 31.98 1.08 -12.49
N PHE A 776 31.24 1.86 -13.29
CA PHE A 776 31.79 2.90 -14.14
C PHE A 776 30.78 4.01 -14.46
N SER A 777 31.31 5.20 -14.71
CA SER A 777 30.61 6.32 -15.32
C SER A 777 31.40 6.81 -16.53
N PHE A 778 30.75 7.55 -17.42
CA PHE A 778 31.45 8.23 -18.50
C PHE A 778 30.74 9.54 -18.84
N TYR A 779 31.49 10.46 -19.41
CA TYR A 779 30.95 11.68 -19.98
C TYR A 779 31.68 12.01 -21.29
N LEU A 780 30.98 12.68 -22.18
CA LEU A 780 31.55 13.21 -23.41
C LEU A 780 32.46 14.38 -23.07
N ASN A 781 33.68 14.36 -23.60
CA ASN A 781 34.59 15.50 -23.47
C ASN A 781 34.01 16.70 -24.24
N PRO A 782 34.17 17.96 -23.75
CA PRO A 782 33.72 19.17 -24.44
C PRO A 782 34.08 19.27 -25.94
N SER A 783 35.13 18.60 -26.41
CA SER A 783 35.51 18.54 -27.83
C SER A 783 34.65 17.59 -28.69
N GLY A 784 33.74 16.81 -28.10
CA GLY A 784 32.75 15.96 -28.76
C GLY A 784 33.28 14.68 -29.43
N ASN A 785 34.59 14.50 -29.50
CA ASN A 785 35.26 13.41 -30.23
C ASN A 785 35.95 12.38 -29.31
N GLN A 786 35.76 12.48 -27.99
CA GLN A 786 36.31 11.55 -27.00
C GLN A 786 35.34 11.41 -25.83
N ILE A 787 35.38 10.27 -25.14
CA ILE A 787 34.74 10.09 -23.84
C ILE A 787 35.80 9.95 -22.77
N THR A 788 35.51 10.49 -21.59
CA THR A 788 36.23 10.15 -20.37
C THR A 788 35.43 9.10 -19.62
N LEU A 789 36.00 7.91 -19.48
CA LEU A 789 35.42 6.80 -18.74
C LEU A 789 36.14 6.64 -17.40
N ILE A 790 35.37 6.61 -16.32
CA ILE A 790 35.87 6.50 -14.94
C ILE A 790 35.37 5.19 -14.35
N LEU A 791 36.28 4.33 -13.93
CA LEU A 791 35.99 3.12 -13.16
C LEU A 791 35.77 3.49 -11.69
N SER A 792 34.74 2.93 -11.07
CA SER A 792 34.42 3.16 -9.66
C SER A 792 35.24 2.29 -8.70
N VAL A 793 36.01 1.32 -9.22
CA VAL A 793 36.83 0.39 -8.43
C VAL A 793 38.25 0.32 -9.01
N GLU A 794 39.23 0.74 -8.21
CA GLU A 794 40.62 0.87 -8.65
C GLU A 794 41.27 -0.47 -9.06
N LYS A 795 40.84 -1.59 -8.45
CA LYS A 795 41.34 -2.94 -8.76
C LYS A 795 41.02 -3.43 -10.18
N ASP A 796 40.04 -2.82 -10.85
CA ASP A 796 39.63 -3.17 -12.21
C ASP A 796 40.50 -2.48 -13.27
N ALA A 797 41.29 -1.46 -12.90
CA ALA A 797 42.24 -0.80 -13.80
C ALA A 797 43.34 -1.78 -14.26
N GLY A 798 43.55 -1.86 -15.58
CA GLY A 798 44.49 -2.80 -16.22
C GLY A 798 43.90 -4.19 -16.52
N ASN A 799 42.74 -4.52 -15.95
CA ASN A 799 42.09 -5.83 -16.06
C ASN A 799 40.67 -5.77 -16.68
N ALA A 800 40.22 -4.58 -17.09
CA ALA A 800 38.92 -4.36 -17.73
C ALA A 800 39.07 -3.86 -19.17
N PHE A 801 38.05 -4.10 -19.98
CA PHE A 801 37.92 -3.54 -21.32
C PHE A 801 36.57 -2.87 -21.51
N CYS A 802 36.56 -1.84 -22.35
CA CYS A 802 35.38 -1.13 -22.80
C CYS A 802 35.10 -1.55 -24.24
N GLU A 803 33.95 -2.14 -24.49
CA GLU A 803 33.40 -2.38 -25.82
C GLU A 803 32.32 -1.34 -26.12
N ILE A 804 32.30 -0.82 -27.34
CA ILE A 804 31.18 -0.04 -27.85
C ILE A 804 30.52 -0.87 -28.94
N CYS A 805 29.25 -1.20 -28.75
CA CYS A 805 28.44 -2.01 -29.65
C CYS A 805 27.40 -1.15 -30.35
N ALA A 806 27.13 -1.40 -31.63
CA ALA A 806 25.94 -0.89 -32.28
C ALA A 806 24.68 -1.51 -31.65
N ILE A 807 23.51 -0.90 -31.90
CA ILE A 807 22.24 -1.33 -31.29
C ILE A 807 21.79 -2.73 -31.74
N ASP A 808 22.32 -3.22 -32.86
CA ASP A 808 22.14 -4.60 -33.34
C ASP A 808 23.05 -5.62 -32.60
N GLY A 809 23.82 -5.16 -31.61
CA GLY A 809 24.72 -5.97 -30.78
C GLY A 809 26.12 -6.14 -31.34
N LYS A 810 26.43 -5.60 -32.52
CA LYS A 810 27.78 -5.73 -33.12
C LYS A 810 28.79 -4.81 -32.43
N VAL A 811 29.90 -5.36 -31.93
CA VAL A 811 31.01 -4.55 -31.40
C VAL A 811 31.62 -3.72 -32.55
N VAL A 812 31.60 -2.39 -32.40
CA VAL A 812 32.14 -1.42 -33.35
C VAL A 812 33.45 -0.78 -32.88
N MET A 813 33.74 -0.83 -31.58
CA MET A 813 34.99 -0.34 -31.00
C MET A 813 35.30 -1.10 -29.70
N GLN A 814 36.58 -1.29 -29.38
CA GLN A 814 36.99 -1.92 -28.13
C GLN A 814 38.31 -1.31 -27.66
N GLU A 815 38.40 -0.98 -26.38
CA GLU A 815 39.56 -0.36 -25.76
C GLU A 815 39.89 -0.96 -24.40
N ARG A 816 41.19 -1.08 -24.09
CA ARG A 816 41.65 -1.58 -22.79
C ARG A 816 41.71 -0.44 -21.78
N LEU A 817 41.13 -0.65 -20.60
CA LEU A 817 41.10 0.35 -19.53
C LEU A 817 42.34 0.16 -18.65
N ASN A 818 43.34 1.03 -18.83
CA ASN A 818 44.66 0.90 -18.19
C ASN A 818 44.80 1.70 -16.88
N ALA A 819 43.85 2.58 -16.59
CA ALA A 819 43.81 3.40 -15.38
C ALA A 819 42.38 3.48 -14.82
N VAL A 820 42.19 4.16 -13.68
CA VAL A 820 40.86 4.47 -13.14
C VAL A 820 40.11 5.41 -14.08
N THR A 821 40.78 6.42 -14.60
CA THR A 821 40.25 7.37 -15.60
C THR A 821 40.91 7.11 -16.93
N ASN A 822 40.11 6.83 -17.96
CA ASN A 822 40.58 6.53 -19.31
C ASN A 822 39.92 7.50 -20.29
N VAL A 823 40.73 8.10 -21.17
CA VAL A 823 40.24 8.96 -22.25
C VAL A 823 40.22 8.13 -23.52
N ILE A 824 39.03 7.90 -24.07
CA ILE A 824 38.80 7.03 -25.22
C ILE A 824 38.37 7.89 -26.40
N PRO A 825 39.16 7.96 -27.49
CA PRO A 825 38.77 8.66 -28.68
C PRO A 825 37.62 7.94 -29.40
N LEU A 826 36.57 8.69 -29.75
CA LEU A 826 35.42 8.17 -30.48
C LEU A 826 35.64 8.37 -31.99
N SER A 827 35.78 7.27 -32.72
CA SER A 827 35.80 7.25 -34.20
C SER A 827 34.51 6.63 -34.75
N LEU A 828 33.37 7.08 -34.23
CA LEU A 828 32.05 6.50 -34.49
C LEU A 828 31.16 7.49 -35.23
N THR A 829 30.33 7.00 -36.13
CA THR A 829 29.32 7.81 -36.81
C THR A 829 28.21 8.24 -35.85
N LYS A 830 27.45 9.27 -36.22
CA LYS A 830 26.26 9.68 -35.46
C LYS A 830 25.30 8.50 -35.30
N GLY A 831 24.80 8.28 -34.08
CA GLY A 831 23.95 7.13 -33.78
C GLY A 831 24.01 6.70 -32.31
N THR A 832 23.21 5.69 -31.99
CA THR A 832 23.13 5.10 -30.65
C THR A 832 23.93 3.82 -30.59
N TYR A 833 24.77 3.74 -29.57
CA TYR A 833 25.62 2.61 -29.24
C TYR A 833 25.40 2.16 -27.80
N LEU A 834 25.88 0.98 -27.46
CA LEU A 834 25.96 0.45 -26.11
C LEU A 834 27.43 0.43 -25.71
N ILE A 835 27.79 1.14 -24.66
CA ILE A 835 29.11 1.04 -24.04
C ILE A 835 29.06 -0.02 -22.93
N GLN A 836 29.82 -1.08 -23.11
CA GLN A 836 29.90 -2.21 -22.21
C GLN A 836 31.30 -2.26 -21.59
N VAL A 837 31.38 -2.17 -20.26
CA VAL A 837 32.61 -2.42 -19.51
C VAL A 837 32.58 -3.84 -18.99
N CYS A 838 33.54 -4.63 -19.44
CA CYS A 838 33.71 -6.02 -19.05
C CYS A 838 34.87 -6.11 -18.05
N THR A 839 34.57 -6.63 -16.86
CA THR A 839 35.55 -6.92 -15.82
C THR A 839 35.51 -8.40 -15.47
N ASN A 840 36.46 -8.87 -14.67
CA ASN A 840 36.47 -10.26 -14.17
C ASN A 840 35.23 -10.61 -13.32
N ASN A 841 34.50 -9.61 -12.81
CA ASN A 841 33.33 -9.79 -11.93
C ASN A 841 31.99 -9.66 -12.68
N GLY A 842 32.02 -9.40 -13.98
CA GLY A 842 30.84 -9.31 -14.84
C GLY A 842 30.91 -8.17 -15.85
N ASN A 843 29.90 -8.14 -16.72
CA ASN A 843 29.76 -7.12 -17.75
C ASN A 843 28.68 -6.11 -17.36
N TYR A 844 28.93 -4.85 -17.65
CA TYR A 844 28.06 -3.74 -17.28
C TYR A 844 27.89 -2.82 -18.48
N THR A 845 26.65 -2.46 -18.79
CA THR A 845 26.34 -1.76 -20.05
C THR A 845 25.59 -0.47 -19.79
N LYS A 846 25.96 0.59 -20.50
CA LYS A 846 25.27 1.88 -20.57
C LYS A 846 25.05 2.26 -22.04
N LYS A 847 24.09 3.14 -22.34
CA LYS A 847 23.88 3.67 -23.70
C LYS A 847 24.79 4.87 -23.95
N LEU A 848 25.43 4.92 -25.12
CA LEU A 848 26.20 6.06 -25.62
C LEU A 848 25.51 6.61 -26.87
N HIS A 849 25.18 7.89 -26.88
CA HIS A 849 24.60 8.54 -28.05
C HIS A 849 25.59 9.56 -28.61
N ILE A 850 25.83 9.52 -29.92
CA ILE A 850 26.74 10.41 -30.64
C ILE A 850 25.91 11.28 -31.59
N ASN A 851 25.90 12.59 -31.33
CA ASN A 851 25.05 13.60 -31.99
C ASN A 851 25.57 14.10 -33.33
#